data_AF-A0A8S3UME8-F1
#
_entry.id   AF-A0A8S3UME8-F1
#
_cell.length_a   1.000
_cell.length_b   1.000
_cell.length_c   1.000
_cell.angle_alpha   90.00
_cell.angle_beta   90.00
_cell.angle_gamma   90.00
#
_symmetry.space_group_name_H-M   'P 1'
#
loop_
_entity.id
_entity.type
_entity.pdbx_description
1 polymer ?
#
loop_
_entity_poly.entity_id
_entity_poly.type
_entity_poly.pdbx_seq_one_letter_code
_entity_poly.pdbx_strand_id
1 'polypeptide(L)'
;MCIKVSKQLSISSWNVNGLFKRISGNRVCKLDDDNICQIMTADIVGLSETHIPTNEILNYDGYKCFVNCRSSDSNKVRGGLATFFKKEILSGVKLMDKTMDDIMWFKLDKTFFSFDRNVFLCFLYIPPSNSSYTLRTNFDKQIFEKLEADIAKYSISGDVILMGDLNAHINCKELDFITNEVDDSLDNFLPTNYVADSVCKFRNTQVHQKTNNYGKLILDLCTESQLRILNGRTLGDSKGKITFYNHNGVSIDDYCLCSSEFLPNIVNFSVGQFEPTISDHCPISITIHSQLVNKSCDNYVKPTLRRVKWTTKREEIFKSNMLKVNFGTINSDVDNLTQKIEANNTCNSNVTQSVNDTVSSISSILYNAAFLSNTNKTPGKTKRSKRRKIKKPYYDNECESKYRSLKSLTRKLCTEPWNDSLRHKVLYNKKELNKLIRKKYRQFRHKMIKQIIDSNNSCPNDFWNTIKKLKKENFKDPSSNIQPKEWFKYFNKLMNTDYDKNVCNDKKEYTTFKDCNTCTKMCNCGHCAVMPSARDCVCCCEVSKIVDVKNEHPDTACITDHPGFHPVCLDIHVLKVAYYQYRQQYGEHPDHGNERNRYTAYRQFVRWCWHFLGKEVRVVIPSCVRCKQTVVKLFIAMGGKVSFPRINLDRDKTVVVTGGNTGIGYETAKWLAFLGAKVVVACRSEERANEAINKIKAEYQAEKDRGTEGIIQDRDLNMEYMQLDLSSLKSTKRFIDEYKSSGRKLHTLICNAGIAMHEQAYTEDENELMFQVNYLSHLLIALHLIPVMKESGSDDCRIVMVSSAAHLMASFDVTKIQGNHLSKDKFDRLKYYGNSKLYQIMQMYYMNRRLKDSNVSVLSLHPGIVETEINRSFQDLGRWKFFFRVTKLFGVTKKPIEGAESSINAAINPDLKGTRDVYFQNCKPSSTNSTARNMVNQETLLKFSLELLKDYITEDIAKDWMPEIQL
;
A
#
# COMPACT_ATOMS: atom_id res chain seq x y z
N MET A 1 -18.86 62.12 -0.84
CA MET A 1 -18.54 61.73 0.55
C MET A 1 -19.42 60.54 0.93
N CYS A 2 -18.89 59.31 0.86
CA CYS A 2 -19.47 58.16 1.56
C CYS A 2 -18.29 57.42 2.20
N ILE A 3 -18.26 57.43 3.52
CA ILE A 3 -17.23 56.83 4.36
C ILE A 3 -17.24 55.32 4.09
N LYS A 4 -16.24 54.81 3.36
CA LYS A 4 -16.02 53.35 3.23
C LYS A 4 -15.43 52.85 4.55
N VAL A 5 -16.28 52.55 5.52
CA VAL A 5 -15.87 51.79 6.71
C VAL A 5 -15.44 50.41 6.23
N SER A 6 -14.21 50.01 6.53
CA SER A 6 -13.69 48.67 6.20
C SER A 6 -14.53 47.61 6.94
N LYS A 7 -15.45 46.94 6.24
CA LYS A 7 -16.30 45.92 6.87
C LYS A 7 -15.64 44.56 6.64
N GLN A 8 -15.14 43.95 7.70
CA GLN A 8 -14.78 42.54 7.70
C GLN A 8 -16.06 41.72 7.50
N LEU A 9 -16.00 40.68 6.67
CA LEU A 9 -17.15 39.79 6.44
C LEU A 9 -17.02 38.57 7.36
N SER A 10 -18.05 38.30 8.16
CA SER A 10 -18.11 37.16 9.07
C SER A 10 -19.00 36.04 8.52
N ILE A 11 -18.48 34.81 8.51
CA ILE A 11 -19.17 33.63 7.99
C ILE A 11 -19.06 32.50 9.02
N SER A 12 -20.19 31.89 9.37
CA SER A 12 -20.25 30.79 10.34
C SER A 12 -20.95 29.56 9.76
N SER A 13 -20.54 28.37 10.20
CA SER A 13 -21.16 27.10 9.86
C SER A 13 -21.38 26.24 11.11
N TRP A 14 -22.53 25.58 11.23
CA TRP A 14 -22.79 24.67 12.35
C TRP A 14 -23.74 23.51 11.98
N ASN A 15 -23.33 22.27 12.28
CA ASN A 15 -24.26 21.14 12.32
C ASN A 15 -25.12 21.25 13.59
N VAL A 16 -26.43 21.42 13.42
CA VAL A 16 -27.37 21.64 14.53
C VAL A 16 -28.15 20.40 14.95
N ASN A 17 -27.89 19.22 14.36
CA ASN A 17 -28.58 17.96 14.70
C ASN A 17 -30.12 18.09 14.75
N GLY A 18 -30.69 18.68 13.71
CA GLY A 18 -32.09 19.03 13.61
C GLY A 18 -32.41 20.37 14.28
N LEU A 19 -33.06 21.25 13.54
CA LEU A 19 -33.39 22.60 14.01
C LEU A 19 -34.52 22.62 15.04
N PHE A 20 -35.30 21.54 15.17
CA PHE A 20 -36.44 21.47 16.07
C PHE A 20 -36.22 20.43 17.15
N LYS A 21 -36.41 20.82 18.42
CA LYS A 21 -36.42 19.92 19.58
C LYS A 21 -37.84 19.79 20.15
N ARG A 22 -38.16 18.67 20.79
CA ARG A 22 -39.42 18.50 21.52
C ARG A 22 -39.19 18.76 23.00
N ILE A 23 -39.86 19.76 23.56
CA ILE A 23 -39.85 20.09 24.99
C ILE A 23 -41.28 19.95 25.49
N SER A 24 -41.51 19.05 26.45
CA SER A 24 -42.85 18.79 27.02
C SER A 24 -43.95 18.52 25.96
N GLY A 25 -43.58 17.88 24.85
CA GLY A 25 -44.49 17.57 23.74
C GLY A 25 -44.58 18.66 22.67
N ASN A 26 -44.19 19.90 22.97
CA ASN A 26 -44.20 21.02 22.03
C ASN A 26 -42.95 21.02 21.15
N ARG A 27 -43.13 21.35 19.86
CA ARG A 27 -42.04 21.53 18.90
C ARG A 27 -41.47 22.94 19.09
N VAL A 28 -40.21 23.04 19.51
CA VAL A 28 -39.51 24.30 19.75
C VAL A 28 -38.38 24.45 18.73
N CYS A 29 -38.25 25.62 18.13
CA CYS A 29 -37.17 25.94 17.20
C CYS A 29 -35.89 26.24 17.99
N LYS A 30 -34.76 25.69 17.57
CA LYS A 30 -33.46 26.00 18.19
C LYS A 30 -32.95 27.40 17.80
N LEU A 31 -33.53 28.05 16.79
CA LEU A 31 -33.17 29.43 16.42
C LEU A 31 -33.45 30.43 17.54
N ASP A 32 -34.39 30.12 18.44
CA ASP A 32 -34.74 30.96 19.59
C ASP A 32 -33.88 30.68 20.83
N ASP A 33 -32.88 29.79 20.71
CA ASP A 33 -31.95 29.43 21.79
C ASP A 33 -30.79 30.43 21.82
N ASP A 34 -30.48 31.01 22.99
CA ASP A 34 -29.51 32.09 23.16
C ASP A 34 -28.13 31.78 22.56
N ASN A 35 -27.72 30.52 22.59
CA ASN A 35 -26.45 30.07 22.03
C ASN A 35 -26.46 30.01 20.49
N ILE A 36 -27.61 29.72 19.86
CA ILE A 36 -27.75 29.85 18.40
C ILE A 36 -27.75 31.33 18.03
N CYS A 37 -28.41 32.19 18.82
CA CYS A 37 -28.41 33.64 18.63
C CYS A 37 -26.99 34.23 18.58
N GLN A 38 -26.03 33.69 19.34
CA GLN A 38 -24.63 34.14 19.28
C GLN A 38 -24.00 33.95 17.90
N ILE A 39 -24.30 32.85 17.20
CA ILE A 39 -23.77 32.59 15.84
C ILE A 39 -24.56 33.39 14.80
N MET A 40 -25.85 33.62 15.04
CA MET A 40 -26.72 34.48 14.24
C MET A 40 -26.36 35.98 14.34
N THR A 41 -25.17 36.32 14.85
CA THR A 41 -24.55 37.64 14.73
C THR A 41 -23.69 37.78 13.47
N ALA A 42 -23.25 36.65 12.89
CA ALA A 42 -22.41 36.64 11.69
C ALA A 42 -23.19 37.09 10.45
N ASP A 43 -22.50 37.67 9.47
CA ASP A 43 -23.16 38.21 8.26
C ASP A 43 -23.75 37.11 7.38
N ILE A 44 -23.10 35.93 7.37
CA ILE A 44 -23.53 34.73 6.66
C ILE A 44 -23.48 33.54 7.63
N VAL A 45 -24.56 32.77 7.73
CA VAL A 45 -24.63 31.57 8.59
C VAL A 45 -25.14 30.38 7.79
N GLY A 46 -24.39 29.28 7.75
CA GLY A 46 -24.83 28.00 7.21
C GLY A 46 -25.11 26.99 8.32
N LEU A 47 -26.29 26.40 8.30
CA LEU A 47 -26.67 25.33 9.22
C LEU A 47 -26.81 24.02 8.43
N SER A 48 -26.22 22.95 8.96
CA SER A 48 -26.30 21.60 8.41
C SER A 48 -27.10 20.65 9.33
N GLU A 49 -27.54 19.54 8.74
CA GLU A 49 -28.40 18.54 9.40
C GLU A 49 -29.70 19.16 9.95
N THR A 50 -30.31 20.07 9.21
CA THR A 50 -31.40 20.92 9.72
C THR A 50 -32.73 20.18 9.91
N HIS A 51 -32.95 19.08 9.18
CA HIS A 51 -34.14 18.21 9.27
C HIS A 51 -35.46 18.94 8.93
N ILE A 52 -35.39 19.91 8.04
CA ILE A 52 -36.53 20.78 7.69
C ILE A 52 -37.35 20.14 6.56
N PRO A 53 -38.69 20.02 6.70
CA PRO A 53 -39.59 19.65 5.63
C PRO A 53 -39.62 20.65 4.47
N THR A 54 -39.89 20.18 3.25
CA THR A 54 -39.88 20.99 2.01
C THR A 54 -40.81 22.21 2.02
N ASN A 55 -41.86 22.21 2.85
CA ASN A 55 -42.88 23.27 2.91
C ASN A 55 -42.71 24.23 4.10
N GLU A 56 -41.68 24.07 4.92
CA GLU A 56 -41.50 24.86 6.14
C GLU A 56 -40.63 26.09 5.86
N ILE A 57 -41.17 27.29 6.13
CA ILE A 57 -40.49 28.56 5.91
C ILE A 57 -39.75 28.93 7.19
N LEU A 58 -38.43 29.10 7.09
CA LEU A 58 -37.61 29.64 8.17
C LEU A 58 -37.49 31.15 8.04
N ASN A 59 -37.89 31.86 9.10
CA ASN A 59 -37.66 33.30 9.23
C ASN A 59 -36.78 33.56 10.45
N TYR A 60 -35.84 34.47 10.29
CA TYR A 60 -35.05 35.03 11.38
C TYR A 60 -34.87 36.51 11.08
N ASP A 61 -35.16 37.37 12.06
CA ASP A 61 -35.21 38.82 11.86
C ASP A 61 -33.86 39.36 11.39
N GLY A 62 -33.90 40.25 10.40
CA GLY A 62 -32.69 40.81 9.77
C GLY A 62 -32.02 39.93 8.70
N TYR A 63 -32.45 38.68 8.51
CA TYR A 63 -31.84 37.74 7.56
C TYR A 63 -32.78 37.33 6.41
N LYS A 64 -32.18 36.90 5.31
CA LYS A 64 -32.81 36.13 4.23
C LYS A 64 -32.32 34.70 4.32
N CYS A 65 -33.24 33.75 4.43
CA CYS A 65 -32.94 32.31 4.49
C CYS A 65 -33.10 31.66 3.10
N PHE A 66 -32.17 30.75 2.79
CA PHE A 66 -32.22 29.82 1.67
C PHE A 66 -32.16 28.40 2.25
N VAL A 67 -33.09 27.53 1.87
CA VAL A 67 -33.16 26.15 2.39
C VAL A 67 -32.99 25.16 1.24
N ASN A 68 -32.26 24.07 1.51
CA ASN A 68 -32.18 22.90 0.65
C ASN A 68 -32.55 21.65 1.46
N CYS A 69 -33.74 21.10 1.22
CA CYS A 69 -34.31 20.00 1.99
C CYS A 69 -34.11 18.68 1.25
N ARG A 70 -33.82 17.58 1.98
CA ARG A 70 -33.80 16.25 1.38
C ARG A 70 -35.21 15.79 0.99
N SER A 71 -35.37 15.32 -0.24
CA SER A 71 -36.62 14.68 -0.68
C SER A 71 -36.85 13.36 0.06
N SER A 72 -38.09 13.12 0.55
CA SER A 72 -38.43 11.92 1.33
C SER A 72 -39.85 11.45 1.05
N ASP A 73 -40.01 10.17 0.68
CA ASP A 73 -41.28 9.43 0.61
C ASP A 73 -41.88 9.07 1.99
N SER A 74 -41.21 9.47 3.07
CA SER A 74 -41.61 9.14 4.44
C SER A 74 -41.72 10.39 5.33
N ASN A 75 -42.61 10.35 6.33
CA ASN A 75 -42.88 11.46 7.28
C ASN A 75 -41.70 11.89 8.18
N LYS A 76 -40.44 11.51 7.89
CA LYS A 76 -39.25 11.90 8.66
C LYS A 76 -38.14 12.40 7.72
N VAL A 77 -38.03 13.71 7.58
CA VAL A 77 -36.93 14.36 6.85
C VAL A 77 -35.67 14.33 7.71
N ARG A 78 -34.54 13.91 7.12
CA ARG A 78 -33.21 13.82 7.76
C ARG A 78 -32.16 14.42 6.84
N GLY A 79 -31.14 15.08 7.37
CA GLY A 79 -30.22 15.93 6.62
C GLY A 79 -30.81 17.30 6.22
N GLY A 80 -30.23 17.92 5.21
CA GLY A 80 -30.63 19.23 4.69
C GLY A 80 -29.79 20.40 5.20
N LEU A 81 -29.85 21.50 4.46
CA LEU A 81 -29.09 22.73 4.68
C LEU A 81 -30.01 23.94 4.79
N ALA A 82 -29.63 24.91 5.63
CA ALA A 82 -30.25 26.23 5.67
C ALA A 82 -29.16 27.30 5.76
N THR A 83 -29.18 28.29 4.86
CA THR A 83 -28.20 29.38 4.84
C THR A 83 -28.89 30.72 5.01
N PHE A 84 -28.40 31.54 5.93
CA PHE A 84 -28.91 32.85 6.28
C PHE A 84 -27.91 33.93 5.86
N PHE A 85 -28.40 34.96 5.18
CA PHE A 85 -27.63 36.15 4.83
C PHE A 85 -28.28 37.38 5.43
N LYS A 86 -27.53 38.28 6.05
CA LYS A 86 -28.09 39.58 6.47
C LYS A 86 -28.68 40.29 5.26
N LYS A 87 -29.85 40.91 5.43
CA LYS A 87 -30.53 41.64 4.34
C LYS A 87 -29.66 42.74 3.73
N GLU A 88 -28.78 43.33 4.52
CA GLU A 88 -27.82 44.37 4.11
C GLU A 88 -26.84 43.92 3.02
N ILE A 89 -26.46 42.64 3.00
CA ILE A 89 -25.44 42.11 2.08
C ILE A 89 -26.05 41.37 0.88
N LEU A 90 -27.38 41.21 0.86
CA LEU A 90 -28.07 40.33 -0.08
C LEU A 90 -27.92 40.77 -1.55
N SER A 91 -27.77 42.08 -1.81
CA SER A 91 -27.52 42.61 -3.16
C SER A 91 -26.19 42.14 -3.76
N GLY A 92 -25.22 41.78 -2.91
CA GLY A 92 -23.95 41.19 -3.34
C GLY A 92 -23.96 39.66 -3.46
N VAL A 93 -25.08 38.98 -3.20
CA VAL A 93 -25.14 37.52 -3.09
C VAL A 93 -26.04 36.92 -4.17
N LYS A 94 -25.55 35.89 -4.87
CA LYS A 94 -26.33 35.12 -5.85
C LYS A 94 -26.27 33.62 -5.55
N LEU A 95 -27.42 32.97 -5.40
CA LEU A 95 -27.49 31.51 -5.34
C LEU A 95 -27.12 30.92 -6.72
N MET A 96 -26.13 30.03 -6.74
CA MET A 96 -25.57 29.44 -7.95
C MET A 96 -26.07 28.02 -8.20
N ASP A 97 -26.08 27.21 -7.15
CA ASP A 97 -26.47 25.80 -7.23
C ASP A 97 -27.03 25.30 -5.91
N LYS A 98 -28.09 24.50 -6.00
CA LYS A 98 -28.70 23.72 -4.91
C LYS A 98 -29.30 22.40 -5.42
N THR A 99 -28.85 21.89 -6.56
CA THR A 99 -29.46 20.70 -7.21
C THR A 99 -29.27 19.42 -6.42
N MET A 100 -28.23 19.36 -5.59
CA MET A 100 -28.00 18.24 -4.67
C MET A 100 -28.39 18.70 -3.26
N ASP A 101 -29.27 17.95 -2.60
CA ASP A 101 -29.91 18.33 -1.32
C ASP A 101 -28.91 18.68 -0.19
N ASP A 102 -27.65 18.28 -0.35
CA ASP A 102 -26.57 18.35 0.63
C ASP A 102 -25.46 19.36 0.27
N ILE A 103 -25.67 20.16 -0.79
CA ILE A 103 -24.77 21.22 -1.24
C ILE A 103 -25.58 22.50 -1.54
N MET A 104 -25.04 23.65 -1.15
CA MET A 104 -25.53 24.96 -1.58
C MET A 104 -24.37 25.89 -1.92
N TRP A 105 -24.33 26.33 -3.18
CA TRP A 105 -23.34 27.27 -3.69
C TRP A 105 -23.90 28.68 -3.82
N PHE A 106 -23.15 29.65 -3.32
CA PHE A 106 -23.44 31.07 -3.43
C PHE A 106 -22.25 31.81 -4.03
N LYS A 107 -22.51 32.76 -4.91
CA LYS A 107 -21.53 33.71 -5.41
C LYS A 107 -21.64 35.00 -4.60
N LEU A 108 -20.53 35.42 -4.01
CA LEU A 108 -20.32 36.73 -3.42
C LEU A 108 -19.67 37.64 -4.47
N ASP A 109 -20.34 38.75 -4.77
CA ASP A 109 -19.91 39.67 -5.83
C ASP A 109 -18.67 40.46 -5.42
N LYS A 110 -17.66 40.41 -6.29
CA LYS A 110 -16.36 41.05 -6.04
C LYS A 110 -16.45 42.57 -5.87
N THR A 111 -17.37 43.23 -6.58
CA THR A 111 -17.51 44.70 -6.52
C THR A 111 -18.21 45.13 -5.24
N PHE A 112 -19.23 44.39 -4.83
CA PHE A 112 -19.97 44.66 -3.60
C PHE A 112 -19.08 44.44 -2.36
N PHE A 113 -18.39 43.31 -2.30
CA PHE A 113 -17.55 42.94 -1.15
C PHE A 113 -16.10 43.41 -1.27
N SER A 114 -15.75 44.14 -2.33
CA SER A 114 -14.39 44.65 -2.58
C SER A 114 -13.31 43.55 -2.58
N PHE A 115 -13.64 42.37 -3.11
CA PHE A 115 -12.69 41.29 -3.35
C PHE A 115 -12.01 41.46 -4.72
N ASP A 116 -10.84 40.85 -4.91
CA ASP A 116 -10.14 40.83 -6.21
C ASP A 116 -10.94 40.04 -7.26
N ARG A 117 -11.53 38.93 -6.80
CA ARG A 117 -12.33 38.00 -7.59
C ARG A 117 -13.64 37.70 -6.89
N ASN A 118 -14.60 37.15 -7.63
CA ASN A 118 -15.83 36.69 -6.98
C ASN A 118 -15.48 35.55 -6.02
N VAL A 119 -16.19 35.43 -4.91
CA VAL A 119 -15.98 34.32 -3.98
C VAL A 119 -17.18 33.38 -4.06
N PHE A 120 -16.92 32.11 -4.33
CA PHE A 120 -17.92 31.05 -4.38
C PHE A 120 -17.91 30.30 -3.05
N LEU A 121 -18.93 30.56 -2.23
CA LEU A 121 -19.12 29.97 -0.92
C LEU A 121 -20.04 28.75 -1.01
N CYS A 122 -19.55 27.61 -0.55
CA CYS A 122 -20.28 26.35 -0.49
C CYS A 122 -20.54 25.97 0.97
N PHE A 123 -21.80 25.79 1.32
CA PHE A 123 -22.19 25.05 2.52
C PHE A 123 -22.55 23.62 2.14
N LEU A 124 -22.03 22.63 2.86
CA LEU A 124 -22.26 21.23 2.54
C LEU A 124 -22.38 20.33 3.78
N TYR A 125 -23.03 19.18 3.60
CA TYR A 125 -23.18 18.14 4.61
C TYR A 125 -22.93 16.76 4.01
N ILE A 126 -21.87 16.08 4.44
CA ILE A 126 -21.58 14.71 4.01
C ILE A 126 -21.99 13.75 5.13
N PRO A 127 -23.04 12.93 4.97
CA PRO A 127 -23.46 11.98 5.98
C PRO A 127 -22.43 10.85 6.17
N PRO A 128 -22.38 10.21 7.36
CA PRO A 128 -21.43 9.14 7.66
C PRO A 128 -21.43 8.03 6.61
N SER A 129 -20.24 7.52 6.27
CA SER A 129 -20.06 6.47 5.24
C SER A 129 -20.83 5.18 5.51
N ASN A 130 -21.10 4.87 6.77
CA ASN A 130 -21.89 3.71 7.20
C ASN A 130 -23.38 4.01 7.38
N SER A 131 -23.83 5.23 7.09
CA SER A 131 -25.23 5.60 7.22
C SER A 131 -26.08 4.79 6.23
N SER A 132 -27.32 4.50 6.63
CA SER A 132 -28.26 3.80 5.74
C SER A 132 -28.59 4.59 4.47
N TYR A 133 -28.41 5.91 4.51
CA TYR A 133 -28.60 6.79 3.36
C TYR A 133 -27.46 6.57 2.37
N THR A 134 -26.20 6.78 2.80
CA THR A 134 -25.00 6.61 1.97
C THR A 134 -24.93 5.23 1.33
N LEU A 135 -25.18 4.17 2.10
CA LEU A 135 -25.12 2.77 1.61
C LEU A 135 -26.23 2.43 0.59
N ARG A 136 -27.36 3.14 0.60
CA ARG A 136 -28.48 2.88 -0.33
C ARG A 136 -28.34 3.66 -1.63
N THR A 137 -27.89 4.90 -1.55
CA THR A 137 -27.85 5.82 -2.70
C THR A 137 -26.47 5.88 -3.36
N ASN A 138 -25.44 5.25 -2.77
CA ASN A 138 -24.05 5.38 -3.20
C ASN A 138 -23.63 6.87 -3.23
N PHE A 139 -24.09 7.59 -2.19
CA PHE A 139 -23.99 9.05 -2.07
C PHE A 139 -22.56 9.56 -2.08
N ASP A 140 -21.66 8.84 -1.40
CA ASP A 140 -20.24 9.16 -1.29
C ASP A 140 -19.58 9.35 -2.65
N LYS A 141 -19.87 8.51 -3.63
CA LYS A 141 -19.31 8.71 -4.97
C LYS A 141 -19.88 9.94 -5.67
N GLN A 142 -21.19 10.17 -5.54
CA GLN A 142 -21.88 11.25 -6.25
C GLN A 142 -21.50 12.63 -5.70
N ILE A 143 -21.36 12.76 -4.37
CA ILE A 143 -21.05 14.03 -3.72
C ILE A 143 -19.63 14.51 -4.06
N PHE A 144 -18.63 13.62 -4.04
CA PHE A 144 -17.25 14.00 -4.35
C PHE A 144 -17.06 14.28 -5.85
N GLU A 145 -17.66 13.49 -6.76
CA GLU A 145 -17.64 13.79 -8.20
C GLU A 145 -18.31 15.15 -8.50
N LYS A 146 -19.39 15.48 -7.79
CA LYS A 146 -20.06 16.78 -7.90
C LYS A 146 -19.21 17.93 -7.37
N LEU A 147 -18.57 17.76 -6.20
CA LEU A 147 -17.69 18.78 -5.62
C LEU A 147 -16.49 19.06 -6.53
N GLU A 148 -15.83 18.02 -7.06
CA GLU A 148 -14.74 18.18 -8.02
C GLU A 148 -15.18 19.00 -9.24
N ALA A 149 -16.33 18.65 -9.83
CA ALA A 149 -16.87 19.38 -10.98
C ALA A 149 -17.22 20.84 -10.67
N ASP A 150 -17.84 21.10 -9.50
CA ASP A 150 -18.23 22.44 -9.09
C ASP A 150 -17.04 23.31 -8.73
N ILE A 151 -16.07 22.77 -8.00
CA ILE A 151 -14.84 23.47 -7.65
C ILE A 151 -14.09 23.86 -8.92
N ALA A 152 -13.94 22.92 -9.87
CA ALA A 152 -13.28 23.22 -11.13
C ALA A 152 -14.06 24.24 -11.98
N LYS A 153 -15.40 24.25 -11.92
CA LYS A 153 -16.23 25.25 -12.60
C LYS A 153 -16.06 26.64 -11.98
N TYR A 154 -16.08 26.74 -10.65
CA TYR A 154 -16.10 28.02 -9.95
C TYR A 154 -14.71 28.65 -9.81
N SER A 155 -13.66 27.83 -9.67
CA SER A 155 -12.26 28.29 -9.62
C SER A 155 -11.83 29.04 -10.89
N ILE A 156 -12.49 28.78 -12.03
CA ILE A 156 -12.27 29.51 -13.30
C ILE A 156 -12.73 30.98 -13.22
N SER A 157 -13.67 31.33 -12.34
CA SER A 157 -14.28 32.69 -12.33
C SER A 157 -14.24 33.39 -10.97
N GLY A 158 -13.65 32.74 -9.96
CA GLY A 158 -13.58 33.24 -8.60
C GLY A 158 -12.74 32.35 -7.71
N ASP A 159 -12.68 32.69 -6.43
CA ASP A 159 -12.07 31.90 -5.37
C ASP A 159 -13.14 31.04 -4.70
N VAL A 160 -12.75 29.92 -4.11
CA VAL A 160 -13.68 28.94 -3.55
C VAL A 160 -13.50 28.84 -2.05
N ILE A 161 -14.62 28.80 -1.31
CA ILE A 161 -14.67 28.50 0.13
C ILE A 161 -15.68 27.38 0.34
N LEU A 162 -15.30 26.32 1.05
CA LEU A 162 -16.21 25.24 1.46
C LEU A 162 -16.26 25.17 2.99
N MET A 163 -17.46 25.06 3.55
CA MET A 163 -17.67 24.97 5.00
C MET A 163 -18.77 23.96 5.33
N GLY A 164 -18.54 23.08 6.31
CA GLY A 164 -19.58 22.21 6.82
C GLY A 164 -19.06 20.94 7.51
N ASP A 165 -20.00 20.05 7.82
CA ASP A 165 -19.73 18.73 8.40
C ASP A 165 -19.45 17.74 7.26
N LEU A 166 -18.21 17.27 7.19
CA LEU A 166 -17.72 16.39 6.14
C LEU A 166 -17.60 14.93 6.61
N ASN A 167 -17.83 14.65 7.91
CA ASN A 167 -17.64 13.32 8.52
C ASN A 167 -16.26 12.68 8.19
N ALA A 168 -15.27 13.52 7.95
CA ALA A 168 -13.94 13.12 7.53
C ALA A 168 -12.96 13.16 8.70
N HIS A 169 -12.13 12.13 8.84
CA HIS A 169 -11.07 12.14 9.83
C HIS A 169 -9.76 12.30 9.07
N ILE A 170 -8.99 13.34 9.41
CA ILE A 170 -7.69 13.60 8.80
C ILE A 170 -6.63 13.61 9.90
N ASN A 171 -5.55 12.84 9.72
CA ASN A 171 -4.41 12.84 10.63
C ASN A 171 -3.66 14.18 10.55
N CYS A 172 -3.19 14.69 11.69
CA CYS A 172 -2.46 15.96 11.76
C CYS A 172 -1.11 15.96 11.03
N LYS A 173 -0.54 14.79 10.71
CA LYS A 173 0.73 14.66 9.97
C LYS A 173 0.55 14.58 8.45
N GLU A 174 -0.67 14.38 7.95
CA GLU A 174 -0.93 14.30 6.51
C GLU A 174 -1.17 15.71 5.96
N LEU A 175 -0.56 15.99 4.81
CA LEU A 175 -0.54 17.32 4.19
C LEU A 175 -1.66 17.45 3.17
N ASP A 176 -2.31 18.61 3.18
CA ASP A 176 -3.33 19.05 2.22
C ASP A 176 -2.75 19.97 1.13
N PHE A 177 -1.42 20.00 1.03
CA PHE A 177 -0.64 20.74 0.05
C PHE A 177 0.68 20.00 -0.20
N ILE A 178 1.34 20.30 -1.31
CA ILE A 178 2.63 19.71 -1.67
C ILE A 178 3.73 20.65 -1.17
N THR A 179 4.70 20.13 -0.44
CA THR A 179 5.79 20.92 0.13
C THR A 179 6.84 21.26 -0.92
N ASN A 180 7.27 22.52 -0.96
CA ASN A 180 8.38 23.00 -1.78
C ASN A 180 9.75 22.45 -1.38
N GLU A 181 9.87 21.86 -0.19
CA GLU A 181 11.10 21.18 0.21
C GLU A 181 11.14 19.78 -0.42
N VAL A 182 11.89 19.70 -1.52
CA VAL A 182 12.56 18.51 -2.06
C VAL A 182 11.68 17.59 -2.93
N ASP A 183 11.41 18.01 -4.16
CA ASP A 183 11.45 17.11 -5.32
C ASP A 183 11.45 17.90 -6.66
N ASP A 184 12.62 18.17 -7.24
CA ASP A 184 12.71 18.58 -8.66
C ASP A 184 12.12 17.51 -9.60
N SER A 185 11.84 16.30 -9.09
CA SER A 185 11.14 15.27 -9.84
C SER A 185 9.62 15.45 -9.86
N LEU A 186 9.03 16.24 -8.96
CA LEU A 186 7.59 16.55 -8.99
C LEU A 186 7.29 17.75 -9.89
N ASP A 187 8.21 18.68 -10.14
CA ASP A 187 7.99 19.78 -11.09
C ASP A 187 7.67 19.29 -12.51
N ASN A 188 8.12 18.09 -12.88
CA ASN A 188 7.78 17.43 -14.15
C ASN A 188 6.45 16.62 -14.12
N PHE A 189 5.85 16.39 -12.95
CA PHE A 189 4.55 15.71 -12.79
C PHE A 189 3.45 16.62 -12.24
N LEU A 190 3.81 17.79 -11.73
CA LEU A 190 2.92 18.87 -11.38
C LEU A 190 2.54 19.59 -12.68
N PRO A 191 1.27 20.00 -12.84
CA PRO A 191 0.90 20.77 -14.02
C PRO A 191 1.70 22.08 -14.02
N THR A 192 2.10 22.58 -15.20
CA THR A 192 3.03 23.72 -15.38
C THR A 192 2.60 25.05 -14.71
N ASN A 193 1.39 25.09 -14.14
CA ASN A 193 0.80 26.21 -13.40
C ASN A 193 0.70 25.96 -11.89
N TYR A 194 1.21 24.83 -11.39
CA TYR A 194 1.22 24.52 -9.97
C TYR A 194 2.25 25.41 -9.30
N VAL A 195 1.78 26.44 -8.59
CA VAL A 195 2.65 27.24 -7.74
C VAL A 195 2.69 26.58 -6.37
N ALA A 196 3.83 26.01 -6.07
CA ALA A 196 4.07 25.45 -4.77
C ALA A 196 4.16 26.60 -3.74
N ASP A 197 3.38 26.49 -2.66
CA ASP A 197 3.32 27.52 -1.64
C ASP A 197 4.67 27.63 -0.94
N SER A 198 5.32 28.80 -0.99
CA SER A 198 6.67 28.97 -0.46
C SER A 198 6.75 28.82 1.06
N VAL A 199 5.67 29.03 1.82
CA VAL A 199 5.56 28.61 3.25
C VAL A 199 4.08 28.49 3.68
N CYS A 200 3.42 27.35 3.49
CA CYS A 200 2.11 27.10 4.12
C CYS A 200 2.28 26.53 5.54
N LYS A 201 1.65 27.14 6.55
CA LYS A 201 1.74 26.66 7.95
C LYS A 201 1.12 25.28 8.09
N PHE A 202 1.81 24.37 8.79
CA PHE A 202 1.26 23.07 9.15
C PHE A 202 0.03 23.19 10.05
N ARG A 203 -0.89 22.23 9.94
CA ARG A 203 -2.07 22.13 10.81
C ARG A 203 -1.62 21.62 12.17
N ASN A 204 -1.79 22.43 13.20
CA ASN A 204 -1.43 22.08 14.57
C ASN A 204 -2.62 21.44 15.32
N THR A 205 -3.07 20.27 14.85
CA THR A 205 -4.26 19.59 15.38
C THR A 205 -3.96 18.64 16.53
N GLN A 206 -4.69 18.79 17.64
CA GLN A 206 -4.45 18.04 18.89
C GLN A 206 -4.90 16.56 18.84
N VAL A 207 -5.75 16.19 17.89
CA VAL A 207 -6.33 14.84 17.80
C VAL A 207 -5.49 13.94 16.89
N HIS A 208 -4.79 12.97 17.48
CA HIS A 208 -4.11 11.91 16.73
C HIS A 208 -5.09 10.82 16.25
N GLN A 209 -5.93 11.16 15.27
CA GLN A 209 -6.85 10.23 14.62
C GLN A 209 -6.26 9.59 13.35
N LYS A 210 -6.69 8.38 13.00
CA LYS A 210 -6.33 7.76 11.72
C LYS A 210 -7.18 8.37 10.61
N THR A 211 -6.55 8.69 9.48
CA THR A 211 -7.27 9.20 8.31
C THR A 211 -8.27 8.17 7.80
N ASN A 212 -9.55 8.56 7.69
CA ASN A 212 -10.62 7.72 7.13
C ASN A 212 -10.74 7.94 5.61
N ASN A 213 -11.62 7.21 4.92
CA ASN A 213 -11.72 7.31 3.46
C ASN A 213 -12.13 8.72 2.98
N TYR A 214 -13.07 9.37 3.66
CA TYR A 214 -13.46 10.74 3.34
C TYR A 214 -12.31 11.73 3.58
N GLY A 215 -11.52 11.50 4.63
CA GLY A 215 -10.31 12.29 4.90
C GLY A 215 -9.30 12.21 3.76
N LYS A 216 -9.11 11.02 3.16
CA LYS A 216 -8.25 10.88 1.96
C LYS A 216 -8.81 11.63 0.77
N LEU A 217 -10.12 11.47 0.48
CA LEU A 217 -10.76 12.16 -0.64
C LEU A 217 -10.70 13.68 -0.49
N ILE A 218 -10.79 14.22 0.73
CA ILE A 218 -10.62 15.66 0.98
C ILE A 218 -9.17 16.10 0.79
N LEU A 219 -8.18 15.31 1.23
CA LEU A 219 -6.78 15.61 1.00
C LEU A 219 -6.44 15.60 -0.50
N ASP A 220 -6.96 14.62 -1.23
CA ASP A 220 -6.84 14.52 -2.69
C ASP A 220 -7.47 15.76 -3.34
N LEU A 221 -8.72 16.09 -2.97
CA LEU A 221 -9.42 17.28 -3.46
C LEU A 221 -8.65 18.59 -3.17
N CYS A 222 -8.07 18.72 -1.96
CA CYS A 222 -7.28 19.90 -1.60
C CYS A 222 -6.00 20.02 -2.43
N THR A 223 -5.34 18.89 -2.66
CA THR A 223 -4.10 18.83 -3.42
C THR A 223 -4.35 19.12 -4.91
N GLU A 224 -5.38 18.51 -5.49
CA GLU A 224 -5.74 18.64 -6.91
C GLU A 224 -6.35 20.01 -7.24
N SER A 225 -7.16 20.57 -6.34
CA SER A 225 -7.88 21.83 -6.58
C SER A 225 -7.24 23.05 -5.91
N GLN A 226 -6.02 22.91 -5.37
CA GLN A 226 -5.30 23.96 -4.63
C GLN A 226 -6.13 24.60 -3.50
N LEU A 227 -6.88 23.77 -2.77
CA LEU A 227 -7.57 24.21 -1.56
C LEU A 227 -6.70 23.95 -0.32
N ARG A 228 -6.96 24.71 0.75
CA ARG A 228 -6.25 24.61 2.03
C ARG A 228 -7.27 24.49 3.16
N ILE A 229 -7.04 23.55 4.07
CA ILE A 229 -7.80 23.38 5.30
C ILE A 229 -7.43 24.47 6.32
N LEU A 230 -8.39 25.26 6.80
CA LEU A 230 -8.11 26.31 7.79
C LEU A 230 -7.94 25.75 9.22
N ASN A 231 -8.60 24.62 9.53
CA ASN A 231 -8.57 24.02 10.87
C ASN A 231 -7.14 23.74 11.33
N GLY A 232 -6.76 24.29 12.49
CA GLY A 232 -5.40 24.17 13.02
C GLY A 232 -4.32 25.03 12.34
N ARG A 233 -4.66 25.88 11.35
CA ARG A 233 -3.67 26.60 10.52
C ARG A 233 -3.61 28.10 10.76
N THR A 234 -4.76 28.76 10.90
CA THR A 234 -4.86 30.22 10.99
C THR A 234 -5.01 30.70 12.44
N LEU A 235 -4.92 32.02 12.65
CA LEU A 235 -5.19 32.64 13.95
C LEU A 235 -6.63 32.33 14.39
N GLY A 236 -6.84 32.14 15.69
CA GLY A 236 -8.12 31.75 16.32
C GLY A 236 -8.27 30.25 16.62
N ASP A 237 -7.54 29.39 15.89
CA ASP A 237 -7.50 27.94 16.10
C ASP A 237 -6.09 27.36 15.95
N SER A 238 -5.06 28.10 16.35
CA SER A 238 -3.65 27.65 16.25
C SER A 238 -3.31 26.40 17.07
N LYS A 239 -4.25 25.93 17.89
CA LYS A 239 -4.17 24.70 18.69
C LYS A 239 -5.01 23.55 18.10
N GLY A 240 -5.70 23.76 16.98
CA GLY A 240 -6.53 22.77 16.30
C GLY A 240 -7.55 22.10 17.21
N LYS A 241 -8.52 22.90 17.65
CA LYS A 241 -9.62 22.52 18.54
C LYS A 241 -10.50 21.45 17.89
N ILE A 242 -11.13 20.66 18.74
CA ILE A 242 -12.07 19.60 18.38
C ILE A 242 -13.38 20.25 17.91
N THR A 243 -13.96 19.73 16.83
CA THR A 243 -15.26 20.21 16.32
C THR A 243 -16.40 19.27 16.65
N PHE A 244 -16.14 18.03 17.07
CA PHE A 244 -17.18 17.04 17.33
C PHE A 244 -16.93 16.22 18.62
N TYR A 245 -17.99 16.03 19.40
CA TYR A 245 -17.96 15.38 20.72
C TYR A 245 -19.11 14.39 20.89
N ASN A 246 -18.82 13.09 20.86
CA ASN A 246 -19.82 12.07 21.16
C ASN A 246 -19.40 11.09 22.26
N HIS A 247 -20.31 10.19 22.63
CA HIS A 247 -20.07 9.15 23.64
C HIS A 247 -18.98 8.14 23.25
N ASN A 248 -18.63 8.04 21.97
CA ASN A 248 -17.61 7.13 21.44
C ASN A 248 -16.23 7.78 21.30
N GLY A 249 -16.13 9.11 21.39
CA GLY A 249 -14.88 9.84 21.25
C GLY A 249 -15.08 11.28 20.81
N VAL A 250 -13.97 11.91 20.45
CA VAL A 250 -13.90 13.26 19.92
C VAL A 250 -13.18 13.22 18.58
N SER A 251 -13.60 14.06 17.64
CA SER A 251 -12.98 14.15 16.32
C SER A 251 -13.12 15.56 15.74
N ILE A 252 -12.48 15.76 14.59
CA ILE A 252 -12.62 16.97 13.78
C ILE A 252 -13.29 16.49 12.52
N ASP A 253 -14.58 16.81 12.41
CA ASP A 253 -15.46 16.38 11.34
C ASP A 253 -15.94 17.58 10.52
N ASP A 254 -15.91 18.78 11.12
CA ASP A 254 -16.31 20.05 10.54
C ASP A 254 -15.09 20.81 10.01
N TYR A 255 -15.07 21.09 8.72
CA TYR A 255 -13.94 21.70 8.05
C TYR A 255 -14.31 22.99 7.35
N CYS A 256 -13.37 23.92 7.32
CA CYS A 256 -13.36 25.06 6.41
C CYS A 256 -12.18 24.91 5.45
N LEU A 257 -12.46 24.96 4.15
CA LEU A 257 -11.48 24.90 3.06
C LEU A 257 -11.54 26.19 2.25
N CYS A 258 -10.42 26.73 1.80
CA CYS A 258 -10.41 27.84 0.84
C CYS A 258 -9.33 27.67 -0.23
N SER A 259 -9.48 28.34 -1.38
CA SER A 259 -8.41 28.48 -2.38
C SER A 259 -7.13 29.00 -1.73
N SER A 260 -5.98 28.45 -2.13
CA SER A 260 -4.66 28.86 -1.62
C SER A 260 -4.40 30.36 -1.82
N GLU A 261 -4.74 30.89 -3.00
CA GLU A 261 -4.64 32.33 -3.33
C GLU A 261 -5.50 33.22 -2.42
N PHE A 262 -6.60 32.69 -1.88
CA PHE A 262 -7.53 33.43 -1.02
C PHE A 262 -7.15 33.36 0.47
N LEU A 263 -6.21 32.50 0.84
CA LEU A 263 -5.77 32.31 2.23
C LEU A 263 -5.29 33.62 2.91
N PRO A 264 -4.59 34.56 2.23
CA PRO A 264 -4.21 35.85 2.81
C PRO A 264 -5.40 36.74 3.22
N ASN A 265 -6.58 36.55 2.61
CA ASN A 265 -7.78 37.32 2.92
C ASN A 265 -8.47 36.81 4.21
N ILE A 266 -8.07 35.64 4.73
CA ILE A 266 -8.59 35.08 5.97
C ILE A 266 -7.90 35.76 7.17
N VAL A 267 -8.68 36.54 7.92
CA VAL A 267 -8.21 37.23 9.14
C VAL A 267 -8.11 36.26 10.31
N ASN A 268 -9.15 35.45 10.49
CA ASN A 268 -9.33 34.60 11.65
C ASN A 268 -10.20 33.40 11.28
N PHE A 269 -9.89 32.24 11.86
CA PHE A 269 -10.75 31.07 11.90
C PHE A 269 -10.86 30.61 13.35
N SER A 270 -12.08 30.37 13.82
CA SER A 270 -12.30 29.91 15.19
C SER A 270 -13.28 28.76 15.24
N VAL A 271 -13.00 27.83 16.16
CA VAL A 271 -13.97 26.85 16.65
C VAL A 271 -14.59 27.43 17.91
N GLY A 272 -15.92 27.58 17.89
CA GLY A 272 -16.70 28.12 19.01
C GLY A 272 -16.81 27.14 20.18
N GLN A 273 -17.53 27.57 21.22
CA GLN A 273 -17.71 26.79 22.42
C GLN A 273 -18.60 25.56 22.15
N PHE A 274 -18.28 24.45 22.81
CA PHE A 274 -19.08 23.23 22.73
C PHE A 274 -20.35 23.36 23.57
N GLU A 275 -21.51 23.24 22.91
CA GLU A 275 -22.84 23.39 23.54
C GLU A 275 -23.65 22.08 23.47
N PRO A 276 -23.47 21.15 24.42
CA PRO A 276 -24.02 19.79 24.36
C PRO A 276 -25.56 19.72 24.41
N THR A 277 -26.22 20.79 24.86
CA THR A 277 -27.68 20.89 24.90
C THR A 277 -28.29 21.16 23.52
N ILE A 278 -27.46 21.55 22.55
CA ILE A 278 -27.89 21.99 21.21
C ILE A 278 -27.37 21.04 20.14
N SER A 279 -26.09 20.73 20.16
CA SER A 279 -25.45 19.87 19.17
C SER A 279 -24.23 19.15 19.75
N ASP A 280 -23.91 17.96 19.21
CA ASP A 280 -22.62 17.31 19.46
C ASP A 280 -21.47 17.88 18.60
N HIS A 281 -21.76 18.83 17.71
CA HIS A 281 -20.79 19.62 16.96
C HIS A 281 -20.57 21.02 17.56
N CYS A 282 -19.39 21.58 17.35
CA CYS A 282 -19.06 22.98 17.61
C CYS A 282 -19.25 23.81 16.35
N PRO A 283 -19.68 25.07 16.45
CA PRO A 283 -19.71 25.98 15.32
C PRO A 283 -18.29 26.35 14.86
N ILE A 284 -18.09 26.48 13.56
CA ILE A 284 -16.85 26.99 12.97
C ILE A 284 -17.12 28.35 12.31
N SER A 285 -16.21 29.31 12.45
CA SER A 285 -16.39 30.65 11.90
C SER A 285 -15.12 31.18 11.26
N ILE A 286 -15.27 31.94 10.18
CA ILE A 286 -14.21 32.70 9.52
C ILE A 286 -14.53 34.19 9.47
N THR A 287 -13.48 35.00 9.48
CA THR A 287 -13.55 36.43 9.21
C THR A 287 -12.66 36.75 8.03
N ILE A 288 -13.17 37.50 7.05
CA ILE A 288 -12.51 37.79 5.77
C ILE A 288 -12.28 39.30 5.64
N HIS A 289 -11.10 39.71 5.19
CA HIS A 289 -10.78 41.10 4.84
C HIS A 289 -11.35 41.47 3.46
N SER A 290 -11.98 42.64 3.36
CA SER A 290 -12.56 43.19 2.13
C SER A 290 -11.70 44.24 1.42
N GLN A 291 -10.42 44.43 1.76
CA GLN A 291 -9.49 45.29 0.99
C GLN A 291 -8.03 44.80 1.00
N LEU A 292 -7.39 44.94 -0.17
CA LEU A 292 -5.97 44.72 -0.48
C LEU A 292 -5.03 45.55 0.40
N VAL A 293 -4.11 44.88 1.11
CA VAL A 293 -2.81 45.46 1.41
C VAL A 293 -1.86 44.94 0.33
N ASN A 294 -1.30 45.85 -0.47
CA ASN A 294 -0.29 45.61 -1.51
C ASN A 294 0.61 44.39 -1.22
N LYS A 295 0.42 43.32 -2.00
CA LYS A 295 1.48 42.34 -2.25
C LYS A 295 1.55 42.12 -3.76
N SER A 296 2.74 42.36 -4.29
CA SER A 296 3.14 42.15 -5.69
C SER A 296 2.63 40.80 -6.21
N CYS A 297 1.68 40.85 -7.14
CA CYS A 297 1.19 39.70 -7.89
C CYS A 297 2.05 39.53 -9.14
N ASP A 298 2.88 38.48 -9.18
CA ASP A 298 3.37 37.97 -10.46
C ASP A 298 2.47 36.80 -10.91
N ASN A 299 1.62 37.13 -11.88
CA ASN A 299 1.05 36.32 -12.96
C ASN A 299 0.64 34.86 -12.67
N TYR A 300 -0.62 34.68 -12.24
CA TYR A 300 -1.32 33.40 -12.36
C TYR A 300 -2.20 33.37 -13.61
N VAL A 301 -1.78 32.54 -14.58
CA VAL A 301 -2.61 32.13 -15.71
C VAL A 301 -3.39 30.87 -15.32
N LYS A 302 -4.71 30.90 -15.48
CA LYS A 302 -5.64 29.78 -15.22
C LYS A 302 -5.46 28.65 -16.22
N PRO A 303 -5.47 27.37 -15.79
CA PRO A 303 -5.59 26.25 -16.70
C PRO A 303 -6.97 25.62 -16.69
N THR A 304 -7.34 25.23 -17.89
CA THR A 304 -8.46 24.39 -18.31
C THR A 304 -8.39 22.95 -17.80
N LEU A 305 -9.58 22.41 -17.52
CA LEU A 305 -9.91 21.02 -17.18
C LEU A 305 -9.46 19.97 -18.22
N ARG A 306 -8.91 18.84 -17.75
CA ARG A 306 -8.70 17.57 -18.51
C ARG A 306 -8.61 16.39 -17.51
N ARG A 307 -8.93 15.12 -17.81
CA ARG A 307 -9.71 14.40 -18.84
C ARG A 307 -9.88 12.96 -18.30
N VAL A 308 -11.03 12.31 -18.51
CA VAL A 308 -11.36 10.98 -17.94
C VAL A 308 -10.67 9.83 -18.70
N LYS A 309 -10.22 8.79 -17.97
CA LYS A 309 -9.48 7.62 -18.52
C LYS A 309 -10.40 6.50 -19.02
N TRP A 310 -10.11 6.00 -20.23
CA TRP A 310 -10.79 4.92 -20.95
C TRP A 310 -10.33 3.53 -20.43
N THR A 311 -11.26 2.58 -20.19
CA THR A 311 -10.95 1.18 -19.81
C THR A 311 -11.56 0.15 -20.78
N THR A 312 -10.87 -0.95 -21.05
CA THR A 312 -11.25 -2.02 -22.01
C THR A 312 -12.67 -2.56 -21.83
N LYS A 313 -13.14 -2.66 -20.59
CA LYS A 313 -14.50 -3.13 -20.29
C LYS A 313 -15.59 -2.13 -20.66
N ARG A 314 -15.30 -0.84 -20.50
CA ARG A 314 -16.19 0.21 -20.98
C ARG A 314 -16.18 0.19 -22.53
N GLU A 315 -15.10 -0.26 -23.17
CA GLU A 315 -14.82 -0.07 -24.60
C GLU A 315 -15.67 -1.03 -25.41
N GLU A 316 -15.82 -2.26 -24.93
CA GLU A 316 -16.76 -3.24 -25.47
C GLU A 316 -18.23 -2.82 -25.26
N ILE A 317 -18.57 -2.23 -24.11
CA ILE A 317 -19.94 -1.74 -23.83
C ILE A 317 -20.26 -0.52 -24.71
N PHE A 318 -19.27 0.36 -24.91
CA PHE A 318 -19.35 1.51 -25.78
C PHE A 318 -19.45 1.11 -27.26
N LYS A 319 -18.65 0.14 -27.72
CA LYS A 319 -18.74 -0.42 -29.09
C LYS A 319 -20.11 -1.08 -29.34
N SER A 320 -20.63 -1.83 -28.36
CA SER A 320 -21.97 -2.45 -28.41
C SER A 320 -23.11 -1.43 -28.44
N ASN A 321 -22.99 -0.32 -27.70
CA ASN A 321 -23.98 0.75 -27.70
C ASN A 321 -23.87 1.67 -28.93
N MET A 322 -22.66 1.90 -29.46
CA MET A 322 -22.41 2.61 -30.72
C MET A 322 -23.10 1.91 -31.89
N LEU A 323 -23.05 0.57 -31.97
CA LEU A 323 -23.75 -0.22 -33.00
C LEU A 323 -25.29 -0.09 -32.97
N LYS A 324 -25.86 0.42 -31.87
CA LYS A 324 -27.31 0.68 -31.74
C LYS A 324 -27.71 2.11 -32.11
N VAL A 325 -26.74 3.02 -32.19
CA VAL A 325 -26.95 4.37 -32.72
C VAL A 325 -26.85 4.26 -34.23
N ASN A 326 -27.88 4.71 -34.96
CA ASN A 326 -28.01 4.50 -36.40
C ASN A 326 -26.82 5.16 -37.14
N PHE A 327 -25.80 4.36 -37.50
CA PHE A 327 -24.54 4.82 -38.11
C PHE A 327 -24.73 5.63 -39.40
N GLY A 328 -25.89 5.51 -40.06
CA GLY A 328 -26.23 6.25 -41.27
C GLY A 328 -26.26 7.77 -41.09
N THR A 329 -26.66 8.28 -39.92
CA THR A 329 -26.72 9.74 -39.68
C THR A 329 -25.33 10.34 -39.50
N ILE A 330 -24.39 9.59 -38.90
CA ILE A 330 -23.01 10.04 -38.67
C ILE A 330 -22.24 10.08 -40.00
N ASN A 331 -22.43 9.09 -40.87
CA ASN A 331 -21.80 9.10 -42.20
C ASN A 331 -22.32 10.24 -43.07
N SER A 332 -23.64 10.51 -43.06
CA SER A 332 -24.25 11.67 -43.74
C SER A 332 -23.64 13.01 -43.30
N ASP A 333 -23.38 13.19 -42.01
CA ASP A 333 -22.81 14.43 -41.48
C ASP A 333 -21.32 14.59 -41.82
N VAL A 334 -20.58 13.48 -41.90
CA VAL A 334 -19.17 13.46 -42.31
C VAL A 334 -19.05 13.68 -43.82
N ASP A 335 -19.91 13.06 -44.63
CA ASP A 335 -19.94 13.24 -46.09
C ASP A 335 -20.29 14.69 -46.47
N ASN A 336 -21.27 15.31 -45.77
CA ASN A 336 -21.60 16.73 -45.93
C ASN A 336 -20.45 17.66 -45.50
N LEU A 337 -19.67 17.30 -44.49
CA LEU A 337 -18.50 18.07 -44.06
C LEU A 337 -17.38 17.97 -45.08
N THR A 338 -17.17 16.78 -45.64
CA THR A 338 -16.13 16.50 -46.63
C THR A 338 -16.43 17.25 -47.93
N GLN A 339 -17.69 17.23 -48.40
CA GLN A 339 -18.13 18.05 -49.55
C GLN A 339 -17.98 19.56 -49.29
N LYS A 340 -18.23 20.05 -48.07
CA LYS A 340 -18.05 21.48 -47.73
C LYS A 340 -16.60 21.91 -47.63
N ILE A 341 -15.70 21.00 -47.26
CA ILE A 341 -14.25 21.22 -47.21
C ILE A 341 -13.67 21.19 -48.63
N GLU A 342 -14.08 20.21 -49.46
CA GLU A 342 -13.65 20.10 -50.85
C GLU A 342 -14.15 21.27 -51.72
N ALA A 343 -15.34 21.80 -51.43
CA ALA A 343 -15.89 22.96 -52.13
C ALA A 343 -15.26 24.31 -51.73
N ASN A 344 -14.56 24.41 -50.59
CA ASN A 344 -13.97 25.66 -50.08
C ASN A 344 -12.47 25.52 -49.81
N ASN A 345 -11.67 25.60 -50.88
CA ASN A 345 -10.19 25.57 -50.83
C ASN A 345 -9.52 26.85 -50.28
N THR A 346 -10.17 27.58 -49.38
CA THR A 346 -9.58 28.76 -48.71
C THR A 346 -10.03 28.86 -47.25
N CYS A 347 -9.06 29.02 -46.34
CA CYS A 347 -9.23 29.20 -44.90
C CYS A 347 -10.29 30.26 -44.56
N ASN A 348 -11.49 29.83 -44.16
CA ASN A 348 -12.54 30.71 -43.68
C ASN A 348 -13.11 30.20 -42.33
N SER A 349 -13.38 31.12 -41.40
CA SER A 349 -13.82 30.87 -40.02
C SER A 349 -15.11 30.06 -39.88
N ASN A 350 -15.98 30.10 -40.90
CA ASN A 350 -17.21 29.31 -40.95
C ASN A 350 -16.95 27.80 -41.08
N VAL A 351 -15.84 27.38 -41.71
CA VAL A 351 -15.43 25.97 -41.75
C VAL A 351 -15.06 25.52 -40.34
N THR A 352 -14.34 26.36 -39.59
CA THR A 352 -13.98 26.08 -38.20
C THR A 352 -15.20 25.94 -37.31
N GLN A 353 -16.22 26.79 -37.49
CA GLN A 353 -17.48 26.68 -36.75
C GLN A 353 -18.24 25.40 -37.10
N SER A 354 -18.37 25.07 -38.39
CA SER A 354 -19.04 23.84 -38.82
C SER A 354 -18.30 22.59 -38.32
N VAL A 355 -16.96 22.60 -38.32
CA VAL A 355 -16.14 21.53 -37.74
C VAL A 355 -16.39 21.42 -36.23
N ASN A 356 -16.44 22.53 -35.50
CA ASN A 356 -16.70 22.55 -34.06
C ASN A 356 -18.10 22.05 -33.70
N ASP A 357 -19.11 22.38 -34.50
CA ASP A 357 -20.49 21.95 -34.30
C ASP A 357 -20.65 20.44 -34.59
N THR A 358 -19.99 19.92 -35.63
CA THR A 358 -19.92 18.49 -35.93
C THR A 358 -19.15 17.73 -34.84
N VAL A 359 -18.02 18.25 -34.36
CA VAL A 359 -17.25 17.67 -33.25
C VAL A 359 -18.05 17.66 -31.95
N SER A 360 -18.86 18.70 -31.70
CA SER A 360 -19.76 18.77 -30.53
C SER A 360 -20.90 17.75 -30.63
N SER A 361 -21.47 17.58 -31.83
CA SER A 361 -22.55 16.61 -32.07
C SER A 361 -22.06 15.18 -31.90
N ILE A 362 -20.89 14.85 -32.47
CA ILE A 362 -20.21 13.55 -32.26
C ILE A 362 -19.91 13.37 -30.77
N SER A 363 -19.37 14.38 -30.09
CA SER A 363 -19.06 14.32 -28.64
C SER A 363 -20.29 14.02 -27.78
N SER A 364 -21.44 14.64 -28.06
CA SER A 364 -22.70 14.36 -27.34
C SER A 364 -23.22 12.94 -27.56
N ILE A 365 -23.10 12.40 -28.78
CA ILE A 365 -23.49 11.02 -29.09
C ILE A 365 -22.60 10.02 -28.33
N LEU A 366 -21.28 10.24 -28.33
CA LEU A 366 -20.31 9.41 -27.60
C LEU A 366 -20.55 9.45 -26.08
N TYR A 367 -20.91 10.62 -25.55
CA TYR A 367 -21.23 10.80 -24.13
C TYR A 367 -22.49 10.03 -23.72
N ASN A 368 -23.58 10.13 -24.48
CA ASN A 368 -24.82 9.41 -24.20
C ASN A 368 -24.66 7.88 -24.28
N ALA A 369 -23.85 7.39 -25.23
CA ALA A 369 -23.52 5.96 -25.33
C ALA A 369 -22.72 5.45 -24.10
N ALA A 370 -21.86 6.30 -23.54
CA ALA A 370 -21.09 6.01 -22.32
C ALA A 370 -21.93 6.09 -21.04
N PHE A 371 -22.99 6.91 -21.01
CA PHE A 371 -23.93 7.00 -19.89
C PHE A 371 -24.81 5.75 -19.76
N LEU A 372 -25.38 5.27 -20.88
CA LEU A 372 -26.23 4.07 -20.94
C LEU A 372 -25.50 2.75 -20.60
N SER A 373 -24.16 2.78 -20.61
CA SER A 373 -23.29 1.67 -20.20
C SER A 373 -23.35 1.31 -18.71
N ASN A 374 -23.91 2.18 -17.85
CA ASN A 374 -23.78 2.05 -16.39
C ASN A 374 -25.04 1.57 -15.65
N THR A 375 -26.19 1.37 -16.30
CA THR A 375 -27.49 1.27 -15.60
C THR A 375 -28.05 -0.15 -15.35
N ASN A 376 -27.38 -1.25 -15.73
CA ASN A 376 -27.97 -2.59 -15.57
C ASN A 376 -27.28 -3.48 -14.52
N LYS A 377 -27.68 -3.33 -13.25
CA LYS A 377 -27.74 -4.43 -12.26
C LYS A 377 -28.90 -4.23 -11.27
N THR A 378 -29.94 -5.05 -11.38
CA THR A 378 -31.02 -5.19 -10.39
C THR A 378 -30.54 -5.96 -9.14
N PRO A 379 -30.80 -5.53 -7.89
CA PRO A 379 -30.43 -6.27 -6.69
C PRO A 379 -31.57 -7.15 -6.15
N GLY A 380 -31.29 -8.44 -5.95
CA GLY A 380 -32.15 -9.37 -5.22
C GLY A 380 -32.13 -9.14 -3.70
N LYS A 381 -33.31 -9.11 -3.08
CA LYS A 381 -33.54 -8.90 -1.64
C LYS A 381 -33.15 -10.14 -0.80
N THR A 382 -32.46 -9.95 0.32
CA THR A 382 -32.34 -10.99 1.37
C THR A 382 -32.97 -10.52 2.70
N LYS A 383 -33.87 -11.36 3.25
CA LYS A 383 -34.58 -11.16 4.52
C LYS A 383 -33.68 -11.47 5.72
N ARG A 384 -33.72 -10.62 6.76
CA ARG A 384 -33.07 -10.82 8.06
C ARG A 384 -33.96 -11.63 9.01
N SER A 385 -33.40 -12.61 9.73
CA SER A 385 -34.04 -13.25 10.90
C SER A 385 -33.29 -12.93 12.20
N LYS A 386 -34.04 -12.71 13.28
CA LYS A 386 -33.56 -12.38 14.65
C LYS A 386 -33.15 -13.67 15.39
N ARG A 387 -31.98 -13.70 16.05
CA ARG A 387 -31.56 -14.79 16.97
C ARG A 387 -31.53 -14.33 18.44
N ARG A 388 -32.12 -15.12 19.35
CA ARG A 388 -32.05 -14.97 20.83
C ARG A 388 -30.64 -15.31 21.36
N LYS A 389 -30.16 -14.57 22.37
CA LYS A 389 -28.82 -14.74 23.01
C LYS A 389 -28.86 -15.79 24.14
N ILE A 390 -28.00 -16.81 24.07
CA ILE A 390 -27.76 -17.80 25.13
C ILE A 390 -26.64 -17.27 26.07
N LYS A 391 -26.80 -17.42 27.39
CA LYS A 391 -25.85 -16.97 28.42
C LYS A 391 -24.70 -17.98 28.53
N LYS A 392 -23.45 -17.51 28.45
CA LYS A 392 -22.25 -18.35 28.41
C LYS A 392 -21.90 -18.90 29.82
N PRO A 393 -21.58 -20.20 29.99
CA PRO A 393 -21.32 -20.91 31.25
C PRO A 393 -20.03 -20.47 31.97
N TYR A 394 -19.06 -19.87 31.26
CA TYR A 394 -17.87 -19.26 31.88
C TYR A 394 -18.08 -17.80 32.30
N TYR A 395 -19.28 -17.26 32.08
CA TYR A 395 -19.64 -15.90 32.45
C TYR A 395 -20.44 -15.91 33.77
N ASP A 396 -19.73 -15.66 34.86
CA ASP A 396 -20.25 -15.75 36.23
C ASP A 396 -20.70 -14.39 36.79
N ASN A 397 -21.14 -14.39 38.06
CA ASN A 397 -21.64 -13.19 38.74
C ASN A 397 -20.57 -12.10 38.88
N GLU A 398 -19.30 -12.46 38.90
CA GLU A 398 -18.18 -11.50 38.92
C GLU A 398 -18.08 -10.76 37.58
N CYS A 399 -18.19 -11.49 36.45
CA CYS A 399 -18.26 -10.90 35.11
C CYS A 399 -19.51 -10.00 34.96
N GLU A 400 -20.66 -10.46 35.44
CA GLU A 400 -21.91 -9.70 35.42
C GLU A 400 -21.83 -8.41 36.25
N SER A 401 -21.23 -8.46 37.44
CA SER A 401 -21.04 -7.29 38.31
C SER A 401 -20.14 -6.24 37.64
N LYS A 402 -18.99 -6.65 37.10
CA LYS A 402 -18.10 -5.73 36.35
C LYS A 402 -18.77 -5.17 35.09
N TYR A 403 -19.59 -5.96 34.40
CA TYR A 403 -20.37 -5.48 33.26
C TYR A 403 -21.44 -4.46 33.65
N ARG A 404 -22.15 -4.66 34.77
CA ARG A 404 -23.11 -3.68 35.30
C ARG A 404 -22.43 -2.38 35.71
N SER A 405 -21.26 -2.47 36.36
CA SER A 405 -20.42 -1.31 36.67
C SER A 405 -20.00 -0.56 35.41
N LEU A 406 -19.48 -1.27 34.39
CA LEU A 406 -19.14 -0.69 33.10
C LEU A 406 -20.35 -0.04 32.42
N LYS A 407 -21.53 -0.69 32.46
CA LYS A 407 -22.77 -0.15 31.88
C LYS A 407 -23.23 1.11 32.59
N SER A 408 -23.09 1.19 33.91
CA SER A 408 -23.36 2.41 34.69
C SER A 408 -22.41 3.55 34.31
N LEU A 409 -21.10 3.28 34.27
CA LEU A 409 -20.09 4.26 33.86
C LEU A 409 -20.28 4.72 32.41
N THR A 410 -20.68 3.80 31.51
CA THR A 410 -20.95 4.13 30.10
C THR A 410 -22.18 5.02 29.98
N ARG A 411 -23.24 4.79 30.78
CA ARG A 411 -24.40 5.69 30.83
C ARG A 411 -24.03 7.08 31.33
N LYS A 412 -23.18 7.17 32.35
CA LYS A 412 -22.65 8.46 32.82
C LYS A 412 -21.76 9.14 31.78
N LEU A 413 -20.98 8.38 31.01
CA LEU A 413 -20.16 8.93 29.92
C LEU A 413 -21.03 9.41 28.74
N CYS A 414 -22.18 8.78 28.50
CA CYS A 414 -23.15 9.29 27.53
C CYS A 414 -23.74 10.64 27.94
N THR A 415 -23.84 10.95 29.24
CA THR A 415 -24.33 12.25 29.75
C THR A 415 -23.23 13.29 29.88
N GLU A 416 -21.98 12.88 30.10
CA GLU A 416 -20.81 13.77 30.21
C GLU A 416 -19.66 13.33 29.27
N PRO A 417 -19.84 13.36 27.94
CA PRO A 417 -18.83 12.87 26.98
C PRO A 417 -17.50 13.64 27.03
N TRP A 418 -17.47 14.86 27.55
CA TRP A 418 -16.25 15.67 27.72
C TRP A 418 -15.40 15.29 28.95
N ASN A 419 -15.89 14.42 29.84
CA ASN A 419 -15.22 14.08 31.09
C ASN A 419 -14.11 13.02 30.88
N ASP A 420 -12.86 13.47 30.70
CA ASP A 420 -11.71 12.60 30.44
C ASP A 420 -11.42 11.60 31.58
N SER A 421 -11.63 12.01 32.83
CA SER A 421 -11.48 11.11 33.98
C SER A 421 -12.48 9.95 33.91
N LEU A 422 -13.72 10.24 33.53
CA LEU A 422 -14.78 9.25 33.34
C LEU A 422 -14.49 8.33 32.14
N ARG A 423 -13.95 8.89 31.05
CA ARG A 423 -13.50 8.14 29.86
C ARG A 423 -12.38 7.15 30.21
N HIS A 424 -11.37 7.58 30.96
CA HIS A 424 -10.31 6.70 31.46
C HIS A 424 -10.88 5.57 32.34
N LYS A 425 -11.84 5.88 33.22
CA LYS A 425 -12.52 4.88 34.06
C LYS A 425 -13.30 3.86 33.22
N VAL A 426 -14.01 4.27 32.18
CA VAL A 426 -14.73 3.37 31.26
C VAL A 426 -13.76 2.45 30.51
N LEU A 427 -12.67 2.99 29.96
CA LEU A 427 -11.65 2.21 29.24
C LEU A 427 -10.96 1.21 30.16
N TYR A 428 -10.60 1.63 31.37
CA TYR A 428 -10.01 0.77 32.39
C TYR A 428 -10.97 -0.37 32.78
N ASN A 429 -12.23 -0.07 33.10
CA ASN A 429 -13.22 -1.09 33.47
C ASN A 429 -13.52 -2.06 32.33
N LYS A 430 -13.54 -1.58 31.07
CA LYS A 430 -13.67 -2.43 29.88
C LYS A 430 -12.46 -3.36 29.71
N LYS A 431 -11.25 -2.86 29.94
CA LYS A 431 -10.01 -3.65 29.91
C LYS A 431 -10.01 -4.73 31.00
N GLU A 432 -10.41 -4.38 32.21
CA GLU A 432 -10.49 -5.30 33.35
C GLU A 432 -11.57 -6.37 33.17
N LEU A 433 -12.77 -6.00 32.67
CA LEU A 433 -13.81 -6.97 32.32
C LEU A 433 -13.32 -7.96 31.26
N ASN A 434 -12.63 -7.48 30.22
CA ASN A 434 -12.09 -8.35 29.17
C ASN A 434 -10.98 -9.28 29.70
N LYS A 435 -10.10 -8.80 30.60
CA LYS A 435 -9.11 -9.65 31.27
C LYS A 435 -9.79 -10.74 32.10
N LEU A 436 -10.82 -10.37 32.88
CA LEU A 436 -11.56 -11.30 33.72
C LEU A 436 -12.25 -12.38 32.87
N ILE A 437 -12.96 -12.00 31.80
CA ILE A 437 -13.62 -12.95 30.90
C ILE A 437 -12.61 -13.91 30.27
N ARG A 438 -11.44 -13.43 29.84
CA ARG A 438 -10.37 -14.29 29.30
C ARG A 438 -9.82 -15.25 30.35
N LYS A 439 -9.63 -14.79 31.60
CA LYS A 439 -9.18 -15.63 32.73
C LYS A 439 -10.21 -16.73 33.03
N LYS A 440 -11.49 -16.38 33.18
CA LYS A 440 -12.59 -17.33 33.45
C LYS A 440 -12.76 -18.34 32.32
N TYR A 441 -12.64 -17.90 31.06
CA TYR A 441 -12.66 -18.79 29.91
C TYR A 441 -11.49 -19.79 29.90
N ARG A 442 -10.27 -19.34 30.23
CA ARG A 442 -9.10 -20.24 30.33
C ARG A 442 -9.27 -21.26 31.45
N GLN A 443 -9.77 -20.84 32.62
CA GLN A 443 -10.04 -21.73 33.76
C GLN A 443 -11.12 -22.76 33.41
N PHE A 444 -12.22 -22.31 32.78
CA PHE A 444 -13.27 -23.20 32.30
C PHE A 444 -12.74 -24.23 31.29
N ARG A 445 -11.94 -23.78 30.31
CA ARG A 445 -11.32 -24.67 29.32
C ARG A 445 -10.36 -25.67 29.97
N HIS A 446 -9.54 -25.25 30.93
CA HIS A 446 -8.64 -26.14 31.66
C HIS A 446 -9.40 -27.20 32.45
N LYS A 447 -10.47 -26.81 33.16
CA LYS A 447 -11.32 -27.73 33.91
C LYS A 447 -11.99 -28.75 32.99
N MET A 448 -12.45 -28.32 31.81
CA MET A 448 -13.06 -29.21 30.81
C MET A 448 -12.04 -30.16 30.17
N ILE A 449 -10.83 -29.69 29.82
CA ILE A 449 -9.77 -30.55 29.28
C ILE A 449 -9.36 -31.59 30.32
N LYS A 450 -9.22 -31.19 31.60
CA LYS A 450 -8.92 -32.11 32.69
C LYS A 450 -10.01 -33.17 32.84
N GLN A 451 -11.29 -32.77 32.83
CA GLN A 451 -12.42 -33.72 32.85
C GLN A 451 -12.44 -34.67 31.65
N ILE A 452 -12.06 -34.20 30.45
CA ILE A 452 -11.94 -35.05 29.25
C ILE A 452 -10.82 -36.08 29.42
N ILE A 453 -9.65 -35.65 29.87
CA ILE A 453 -8.49 -36.53 30.12
C ILE A 453 -8.83 -37.57 31.19
N ASP A 454 -9.43 -37.13 32.30
CA ASP A 454 -9.82 -38.01 33.42
C ASP A 454 -10.93 -38.99 33.00
N SER A 455 -11.88 -38.58 32.13
CA SER A 455 -12.96 -39.45 31.64
C SER A 455 -12.54 -40.44 30.55
N ASN A 456 -11.41 -40.21 29.89
CA ASN A 456 -10.90 -41.05 28.79
C ASN A 456 -10.51 -42.47 29.27
N ASN A 457 -10.24 -42.64 30.57
CA ASN A 457 -9.79 -43.90 31.15
C ASN A 457 -10.89 -44.64 31.93
N SER A 458 -12.13 -44.14 32.02
CA SER A 458 -13.13 -44.72 32.94
C SER A 458 -14.57 -44.83 32.41
N CYS A 459 -15.04 -43.97 31.50
CA CYS A 459 -16.40 -44.10 30.93
C CYS A 459 -16.59 -43.34 29.60
N PRO A 460 -16.79 -44.03 28.45
CA PRO A 460 -16.91 -43.40 27.14
C PRO A 460 -18.08 -42.42 26.99
N ASN A 461 -19.18 -42.62 27.72
CA ASN A 461 -20.37 -41.75 27.61
C ASN A 461 -20.14 -40.37 28.23
N ASP A 462 -19.38 -40.28 29.33
CA ASP A 462 -19.09 -39.00 29.99
C ASP A 462 -18.08 -38.16 29.20
N PHE A 463 -17.13 -38.81 28.54
CA PHE A 463 -16.23 -38.19 27.58
C PHE A 463 -17.03 -37.49 26.46
N TRP A 464 -17.96 -38.21 25.82
CA TRP A 464 -18.74 -37.66 24.71
C TRP A 464 -19.78 -36.62 25.14
N ASN A 465 -20.36 -36.74 26.34
CA ASN A 465 -21.27 -35.73 26.89
C ASN A 465 -20.53 -34.40 27.18
N THR A 466 -19.28 -34.48 27.63
CA THR A 466 -18.41 -33.32 27.87
C THR A 466 -17.99 -32.65 26.55
N ILE A 467 -17.63 -33.44 25.53
CA ILE A 467 -17.34 -32.97 24.17
C ILE A 467 -18.57 -32.30 23.51
N LYS A 468 -19.77 -32.87 23.67
CA LYS A 468 -21.02 -32.29 23.12
C LYS A 468 -21.37 -30.94 23.77
N LYS A 469 -21.11 -30.76 25.07
CA LYS A 469 -21.28 -29.46 25.74
C LYS A 469 -20.35 -28.38 25.15
N LEU A 470 -19.14 -28.73 24.74
CA LEU A 470 -18.19 -27.81 24.09
C LEU A 470 -18.63 -27.35 22.68
N LYS A 471 -19.29 -28.21 21.90
CA LYS A 471 -19.80 -27.86 20.55
C LYS A 471 -20.94 -26.83 20.57
N LYS A 472 -21.74 -26.74 21.64
CA LYS A 472 -22.87 -25.79 21.75
C LYS A 472 -22.45 -24.33 22.03
N GLU A 473 -21.19 -24.08 22.38
CA GLU A 473 -20.66 -22.80 22.87
C GLU A 473 -19.91 -21.94 21.82
N ASN A 474 -19.89 -22.35 20.55
CA ASN A 474 -19.11 -21.71 19.45
C ASN A 474 -17.60 -21.61 19.75
N PHE A 475 -16.97 -22.73 20.11
CA PHE A 475 -15.53 -22.86 19.98
C PHE A 475 -15.16 -22.99 18.50
N LYS A 476 -14.13 -22.27 18.02
CA LYS A 476 -13.44 -22.65 16.78
C LYS A 476 -12.76 -23.99 17.04
N ASP A 477 -13.12 -24.94 16.20
CA ASP A 477 -12.76 -26.34 16.24
C ASP A 477 -11.23 -26.56 16.32
N PRO A 478 -10.69 -27.31 17.31
CA PRO A 478 -9.35 -27.88 17.22
C PRO A 478 -9.31 -29.16 16.38
N SER A 479 -10.45 -29.67 15.92
CA SER A 479 -10.60 -30.95 15.24
C SER A 479 -11.48 -30.81 14.01
N SER A 480 -10.93 -30.24 12.94
CA SER A 480 -11.37 -30.68 11.62
C SER A 480 -11.32 -32.22 11.58
N ASN A 481 -12.50 -32.83 11.43
CA ASN A 481 -12.73 -34.17 10.86
C ASN A 481 -12.74 -35.43 11.72
N ILE A 482 -13.08 -35.43 13.01
CA ILE A 482 -13.42 -36.72 13.66
C ILE A 482 -14.81 -36.69 14.30
N GLN A 483 -15.76 -37.35 13.64
CA GLN A 483 -17.12 -37.53 14.13
C GLN A 483 -17.14 -38.69 15.16
N PRO A 484 -17.66 -38.48 16.38
CA PRO A 484 -17.68 -39.47 17.46
C PRO A 484 -18.31 -40.82 17.08
N LYS A 485 -19.41 -40.74 16.32
CA LYS A 485 -20.13 -41.92 15.81
C LYS A 485 -19.29 -42.69 14.80
N GLU A 486 -18.51 -42.01 13.97
CA GLU A 486 -17.63 -42.65 12.97
C GLU A 486 -16.40 -43.27 13.62
N TRP A 487 -15.85 -42.64 14.66
CA TRP A 487 -14.72 -43.21 15.41
C TRP A 487 -15.14 -44.45 16.21
N PHE A 488 -16.32 -44.43 16.85
CA PHE A 488 -16.85 -45.61 17.55
C PHE A 488 -17.28 -46.72 16.58
N LYS A 489 -17.83 -46.37 15.40
CA LYS A 489 -18.10 -47.33 14.31
C LYS A 489 -16.80 -47.92 13.76
N TYR A 490 -15.74 -47.12 13.65
CA TYR A 490 -14.43 -47.54 13.19
C TYR A 490 -13.77 -48.48 14.21
N PHE A 491 -13.88 -48.20 15.51
CA PHE A 491 -13.42 -49.03 16.61
C PHE A 491 -14.19 -50.36 16.69
N ASN A 492 -15.53 -50.36 16.61
CA ASN A 492 -16.33 -51.59 16.58
C ASN A 492 -16.14 -52.41 15.30
N LYS A 493 -15.93 -51.76 14.14
CA LYS A 493 -15.66 -52.41 12.84
C LYS A 493 -14.23 -52.98 12.77
N LEU A 494 -13.33 -52.56 13.65
CA LEU A 494 -12.01 -53.14 13.86
C LEU A 494 -12.08 -54.39 14.76
N MET A 495 -13.11 -54.50 15.61
CA MET A 495 -13.24 -55.55 16.62
C MET A 495 -14.13 -56.71 16.20
N ASN A 496 -15.09 -56.53 15.27
CA ASN A 496 -16.02 -57.60 14.86
C ASN A 496 -16.08 -57.73 13.33
N THR A 497 -15.43 -58.79 12.86
CA THR A 497 -15.48 -59.33 11.50
C THR A 497 -16.85 -59.89 11.14
N ASP A 498 -17.06 -59.99 9.82
CA ASP A 498 -17.97 -60.91 9.10
C ASP A 498 -19.24 -60.35 8.41
N TYR A 499 -19.14 -60.43 7.07
CA TYR A 499 -20.08 -61.04 6.11
C TYR A 499 -21.48 -60.42 5.83
N ASP A 500 -21.62 -60.03 4.55
CA ASP A 500 -22.62 -60.51 3.56
C ASP A 500 -23.72 -59.58 2.98
N LYS A 501 -23.67 -59.55 1.64
CA LYS A 501 -24.70 -59.61 0.57
C LYS A 501 -25.95 -58.71 0.51
N ASN A 502 -26.06 -58.15 -0.71
CA ASN A 502 -27.24 -58.01 -1.58
C ASN A 502 -28.17 -56.79 -1.45
N VAL A 503 -28.62 -56.37 -2.65
CA VAL A 503 -29.74 -55.50 -3.03
C VAL A 503 -29.37 -54.06 -3.44
N CYS A 504 -29.39 -53.83 -4.76
CA CYS A 504 -29.60 -52.51 -5.37
C CYS A 504 -31.08 -52.12 -5.25
N ASN A 505 -31.40 -50.93 -4.72
CA ASN A 505 -32.16 -49.89 -5.43
C ASN A 505 -32.53 -48.70 -4.50
N ASP A 506 -32.37 -47.52 -5.08
CA ASP A 506 -33.01 -46.23 -4.80
C ASP A 506 -32.86 -45.48 -3.45
N LYS A 507 -32.41 -44.23 -3.64
CA LYS A 507 -32.56 -43.00 -2.84
C LYS A 507 -31.73 -42.85 -1.54
N LYS A 508 -30.91 -41.79 -1.61
CA LYS A 508 -30.28 -40.98 -0.53
C LYS A 508 -28.99 -41.54 0.10
N GLU A 509 -28.16 -40.56 0.49
CA GLU A 509 -26.95 -40.63 1.33
C GLU A 509 -25.61 -40.87 0.62
N TYR A 510 -24.79 -39.80 0.56
CA TYR A 510 -23.39 -39.89 0.18
C TYR A 510 -22.57 -40.38 1.40
N THR A 511 -22.03 -41.58 1.26
CA THR A 511 -21.30 -42.40 2.23
C THR A 511 -19.81 -42.06 2.36
N THR A 512 -19.21 -42.57 3.43
CA THR A 512 -17.86 -42.34 3.96
C THR A 512 -16.76 -43.23 3.34
N PHE A 513 -15.52 -42.80 3.57
CA PHE A 513 -14.20 -43.22 3.07
C PHE A 513 -13.78 -44.72 3.08
N LYS A 514 -14.64 -45.70 3.39
CA LYS A 514 -14.21 -47.12 3.53
C LYS A 514 -14.43 -48.03 2.31
N ASP A 515 -14.94 -47.52 1.19
CA ASP A 515 -15.15 -48.29 -0.05
C ASP A 515 -14.17 -47.93 -1.19
N CYS A 516 -13.07 -47.22 -0.91
CA CYS A 516 -12.14 -46.82 -1.98
C CYS A 516 -11.30 -47.99 -2.54
N ASN A 517 -11.26 -49.15 -1.86
CA ASN A 517 -10.62 -50.36 -2.39
C ASN A 517 -11.56 -51.23 -3.25
N THR A 518 -12.86 -50.90 -3.36
CA THR A 518 -13.83 -51.65 -4.17
C THR A 518 -14.57 -50.78 -5.18
N CYS A 519 -14.15 -49.53 -5.37
CA CYS A 519 -14.67 -48.68 -6.43
C CYS A 519 -14.13 -49.16 -7.77
N THR A 520 -14.75 -50.18 -8.36
CA THR A 520 -14.43 -50.78 -9.67
C THR A 520 -14.64 -49.84 -10.86
N LYS A 521 -14.93 -48.56 -10.62
CA LYS A 521 -14.83 -47.47 -11.61
C LYS A 521 -13.60 -46.62 -11.27
N MET A 522 -12.41 -47.21 -11.46
CA MET A 522 -11.12 -46.57 -11.26
C MET A 522 -10.62 -45.88 -12.54
N CYS A 523 -9.65 -44.97 -12.38
CA CYS A 523 -8.75 -44.61 -13.47
C CYS A 523 -8.07 -45.88 -13.99
N ASN A 524 -8.36 -46.29 -15.21
CA ASN A 524 -7.74 -47.47 -15.84
C ASN A 524 -6.30 -47.22 -16.33
N CYS A 525 -5.74 -46.07 -15.97
CA CYS A 525 -4.55 -45.48 -16.58
C CYS A 525 -3.23 -45.85 -15.88
N GLY A 526 -3.26 -46.36 -14.64
CA GLY A 526 -2.08 -46.62 -13.81
C GLY A 526 -1.29 -45.40 -13.28
N HIS A 527 -1.49 -44.20 -13.85
CA HIS A 527 -0.72 -42.98 -13.52
C HIS A 527 -1.38 -42.07 -12.46
N CYS A 528 -2.61 -42.39 -12.04
CA CYS A 528 -3.39 -41.55 -11.13
C CYS A 528 -3.45 -42.15 -9.73
N ALA A 529 -3.21 -41.34 -8.70
CA ALA A 529 -3.31 -41.82 -7.32
C ALA A 529 -4.76 -41.89 -6.84
N VAL A 530 -5.00 -42.80 -5.88
CA VAL A 530 -6.30 -43.00 -5.26
C VAL A 530 -6.67 -41.80 -4.39
N MET A 531 -7.83 -41.21 -4.65
CA MET A 531 -8.31 -40.02 -3.94
C MET A 531 -9.39 -40.39 -2.89
N PRO A 532 -9.52 -39.58 -1.83
CA PRO A 532 -10.55 -39.69 -0.79
C PRO A 532 -11.99 -40.04 -1.15
N SER A 533 -12.44 -39.71 -2.37
CA SER A 533 -13.81 -39.93 -2.79
C SER A 533 -13.85 -40.36 -4.25
N ALA A 534 -14.79 -41.24 -4.62
CA ALA A 534 -14.93 -41.76 -5.97
C ALA A 534 -15.10 -40.66 -7.03
N ARG A 535 -15.83 -39.60 -6.70
CA ARG A 535 -15.97 -38.40 -7.55
C ARG A 535 -14.66 -37.66 -7.83
N ASP A 536 -13.64 -37.86 -6.99
CA ASP A 536 -12.31 -37.23 -7.10
C ASP A 536 -11.30 -38.14 -7.81
N CYS A 537 -11.66 -39.40 -8.12
CA CYS A 537 -10.82 -40.40 -8.79
C CYS A 537 -10.99 -40.41 -10.31
N VAL A 538 -11.06 -39.23 -10.95
CA VAL A 538 -11.29 -39.10 -12.40
C VAL A 538 -9.96 -39.12 -13.17
N CYS A 539 -9.86 -39.90 -14.25
CA CYS A 539 -8.66 -39.93 -15.11
C CYS A 539 -8.53 -38.66 -15.97
N CYS A 540 -7.31 -38.25 -16.32
CA CYS A 540 -7.12 -37.23 -17.35
C CYS A 540 -7.64 -37.68 -18.72
N CYS A 541 -7.57 -38.98 -19.02
CA CYS A 541 -8.09 -39.59 -20.26
C CYS A 541 -9.62 -39.68 -20.31
N GLU A 542 -10.32 -39.48 -19.19
CA GLU A 542 -11.79 -39.51 -19.13
C GLU A 542 -12.40 -38.11 -19.32
N VAL A 543 -11.57 -37.06 -19.34
CA VAL A 543 -12.01 -35.68 -19.49
C VAL A 543 -11.66 -35.20 -20.89
N SER A 544 -12.65 -35.16 -21.78
CA SER A 544 -12.47 -34.82 -23.20
C SER A 544 -11.58 -33.58 -23.44
N LYS A 545 -11.77 -32.49 -22.68
CA LYS A 545 -10.96 -31.28 -22.84
C LYS A 545 -9.49 -31.43 -22.45
N ILE A 546 -9.19 -32.36 -21.54
CA ILE A 546 -7.80 -32.68 -21.19
C ILE A 546 -7.20 -33.64 -22.20
N VAL A 547 -8.01 -34.57 -22.74
CA VAL A 547 -7.62 -35.44 -23.83
C VAL A 547 -7.22 -34.63 -25.06
N ASP A 548 -7.99 -33.59 -25.41
CA ASP A 548 -7.68 -32.68 -26.52
C ASP A 548 -6.26 -32.09 -26.39
N VAL A 549 -5.93 -31.52 -25.22
CA VAL A 549 -4.59 -30.95 -24.96
C VAL A 549 -3.51 -32.03 -24.89
N LYS A 550 -3.81 -33.18 -24.31
CA LYS A 550 -2.86 -34.31 -24.27
C LYS A 550 -2.51 -34.80 -25.68
N ASN A 551 -3.48 -34.82 -26.58
CA ASN A 551 -3.31 -35.28 -27.96
C ASN A 551 -2.46 -34.34 -28.83
N GLU A 552 -2.17 -33.11 -28.38
CA GLU A 552 -1.17 -32.24 -29.01
C GLU A 552 0.24 -32.85 -28.95
N HIS A 553 0.50 -33.70 -27.94
CA HIS A 553 1.74 -34.45 -27.77
C HIS A 553 1.47 -35.94 -27.51
N PRO A 554 1.27 -36.74 -28.60
CA PRO A 554 0.79 -38.12 -28.52
C PRO A 554 1.66 -39.08 -27.69
N ASP A 555 2.96 -38.79 -27.57
CA ASP A 555 3.93 -39.61 -26.82
C ASP A 555 3.77 -39.50 -25.30
N THR A 556 2.92 -38.59 -24.81
CA THR A 556 2.75 -38.35 -23.37
C THR A 556 1.76 -39.35 -22.77
N ALA A 557 2.20 -40.13 -21.77
CA ALA A 557 1.34 -41.12 -21.12
C ALA A 557 0.26 -40.49 -20.22
N CYS A 558 0.54 -39.33 -19.61
CA CYS A 558 -0.35 -38.59 -18.71
C CYS A 558 -0.26 -37.07 -18.95
N ILE A 559 -1.33 -36.33 -18.65
CA ILE A 559 -1.33 -34.86 -18.76
C ILE A 559 -0.27 -34.20 -17.86
N THR A 560 0.12 -34.84 -16.75
CA THR A 560 1.17 -34.31 -15.88
C THR A 560 2.58 -34.46 -16.44
N ASP A 561 2.73 -35.31 -17.46
CA ASP A 561 4.00 -35.57 -18.16
C ASP A 561 4.06 -34.77 -19.47
N HIS A 562 2.99 -34.05 -19.79
CA HIS A 562 2.96 -33.15 -20.92
C HIS A 562 3.99 -32.03 -20.73
N PRO A 563 4.82 -31.70 -21.74
CA PRO A 563 5.92 -30.75 -21.62
C PRO A 563 5.46 -29.35 -21.17
N GLY A 564 4.24 -28.94 -21.56
CA GLY A 564 3.61 -27.70 -21.10
C GLY A 564 3.13 -27.68 -19.64
N PHE A 565 2.96 -28.82 -18.98
CA PHE A 565 2.32 -28.87 -17.65
C PHE A 565 3.16 -28.19 -16.57
N HIS A 566 4.46 -28.48 -16.51
CA HIS A 566 5.36 -27.87 -15.54
C HIS A 566 5.51 -26.34 -15.75
N PRO A 567 5.91 -25.84 -16.93
CA PRO A 567 6.11 -24.41 -17.16
C PRO A 567 4.81 -23.60 -17.04
N VAL A 568 3.65 -24.15 -17.40
CA VAL A 568 2.38 -23.39 -17.33
C VAL A 568 1.72 -23.48 -15.95
N CYS A 569 1.74 -24.66 -15.32
CA CYS A 569 0.91 -24.93 -14.14
C CYS A 569 1.68 -24.95 -12.82
N LEU A 570 3.01 -25.12 -12.84
CA LEU A 570 3.82 -25.30 -11.63
C LEU A 570 4.98 -24.30 -11.49
N ASP A 571 5.43 -23.69 -12.59
CA ASP A 571 6.48 -22.67 -12.57
C ASP A 571 6.09 -21.45 -11.73
N ILE A 572 6.93 -21.10 -10.75
CA ILE A 572 6.60 -20.07 -9.77
C ILE A 572 6.56 -18.65 -10.38
N HIS A 573 7.28 -18.39 -11.46
CA HIS A 573 7.30 -17.10 -12.15
C HIS A 573 6.05 -16.94 -13.01
N VAL A 574 5.66 -17.98 -13.75
CA VAL A 574 4.40 -18.03 -14.52
C VAL A 574 3.20 -17.91 -13.58
N LEU A 575 3.21 -18.62 -12.44
CA LEU A 575 2.15 -18.50 -11.44
C LEU A 575 2.11 -17.11 -10.78
N LYS A 576 3.25 -16.43 -10.59
CA LYS A 576 3.27 -15.05 -10.09
C LYS A 576 2.68 -14.08 -11.12
N VAL A 577 3.08 -14.17 -12.39
CA VAL A 577 2.54 -13.33 -13.48
C VAL A 577 1.05 -13.58 -13.65
N ALA A 578 0.64 -14.85 -13.70
CA ALA A 578 -0.76 -15.27 -13.72
C ALA A 578 -1.57 -14.71 -12.54
N TYR A 579 -0.99 -14.68 -11.34
CA TYR A 579 -1.64 -14.09 -10.18
C TYR A 579 -1.77 -12.58 -10.32
N TYR A 580 -0.75 -11.88 -10.81
CA TYR A 580 -0.84 -10.43 -11.03
C TYR A 580 -1.89 -10.09 -12.09
N GLN A 581 -1.96 -10.86 -13.18
CA GLN A 581 -3.02 -10.75 -14.17
C GLN A 581 -4.41 -11.03 -13.56
N TYR A 582 -4.53 -12.06 -12.73
CA TYR A 582 -5.76 -12.35 -11.99
C TYR A 582 -6.15 -11.18 -11.06
N ARG A 583 -5.18 -10.61 -10.33
CA ARG A 583 -5.41 -9.47 -9.43
C ARG A 583 -5.85 -8.22 -10.18
N GLN A 584 -5.26 -7.95 -11.35
CA GLN A 584 -5.66 -6.85 -12.23
C GLN A 584 -7.08 -7.08 -12.78
N GLN A 585 -7.43 -8.33 -13.11
CA GLN A 585 -8.70 -8.67 -13.73
C GLN A 585 -9.86 -8.83 -12.71
N TYR A 586 -9.57 -9.28 -11.48
CA TYR A 586 -10.59 -9.72 -10.51
C TYR A 586 -10.37 -9.24 -9.05
N GLY A 587 -9.28 -8.51 -8.75
CA GLY A 587 -8.95 -8.03 -7.40
C GLY A 587 -8.13 -9.00 -6.54
N GLU A 588 -7.80 -8.60 -5.29
CA GLU A 588 -7.03 -9.46 -4.38
C GLU A 588 -7.81 -10.70 -3.92
N HIS A 589 -7.14 -11.84 -3.89
CA HIS A 589 -7.68 -13.08 -3.33
C HIS A 589 -7.66 -13.01 -1.79
N PRO A 590 -8.75 -13.38 -1.09
CA PRO A 590 -8.88 -13.22 0.36
C PRO A 590 -7.93 -14.07 1.21
N ASP A 591 -7.36 -15.14 0.64
CA ASP A 591 -6.43 -16.03 1.34
C ASP A 591 -4.95 -15.60 1.17
N HIS A 592 -4.18 -15.64 2.26
CA HIS A 592 -2.76 -15.30 2.30
C HIS A 592 -1.86 -16.56 2.38
N GLY A 593 -0.70 -16.54 1.69
CA GLY A 593 0.29 -17.64 1.76
C GLY A 593 0.11 -18.73 0.70
N ASN A 594 0.34 -20.00 1.06
CA ASN A 594 0.42 -21.15 0.12
C ASN A 594 -0.90 -21.46 -0.61
N GLU A 595 -2.03 -21.03 -0.06
CA GLU A 595 -3.37 -21.21 -0.65
C GLU A 595 -3.54 -20.38 -1.93
N ARG A 596 -2.92 -19.19 -1.99
CA ARG A 596 -2.88 -18.33 -3.17
C ARG A 596 -2.18 -19.00 -4.36
N ASN A 597 -1.08 -19.69 -4.12
CA ASN A 597 -0.30 -20.33 -5.19
C ASN A 597 -1.02 -21.57 -5.73
N ARG A 598 -1.66 -22.37 -4.87
CA ARG A 598 -2.50 -23.49 -5.33
C ARG A 598 -3.70 -23.03 -6.14
N TYR A 599 -4.35 -21.95 -5.70
CA TYR A 599 -5.45 -21.37 -6.44
C TYR A 599 -5.01 -20.89 -7.83
N THR A 600 -3.83 -20.26 -7.93
CA THR A 600 -3.31 -19.76 -9.20
C THR A 600 -2.88 -20.89 -10.14
N ALA A 601 -2.23 -21.94 -9.61
CA ALA A 601 -1.86 -23.16 -10.34
C ALA A 601 -3.08 -23.88 -10.90
N TYR A 602 -4.14 -23.99 -10.11
CA TYR A 602 -5.43 -24.49 -10.57
C TYR A 602 -5.97 -23.67 -11.75
N ARG A 603 -5.97 -22.33 -11.64
CA ARG A 603 -6.49 -21.48 -12.71
C ARG A 603 -5.69 -21.59 -14.00
N GLN A 604 -4.36 -21.72 -13.92
CA GLN A 604 -3.52 -21.90 -15.10
C GLN A 604 -3.77 -23.24 -15.78
N PHE A 605 -3.83 -24.33 -15.00
CA PHE A 605 -4.16 -25.65 -15.54
C PHE A 605 -5.51 -25.67 -16.27
N VAL A 606 -6.53 -25.06 -15.67
CA VAL A 606 -7.86 -25.04 -16.27
C VAL A 606 -7.91 -24.13 -17.49
N ARG A 607 -7.25 -22.96 -17.47
CA ARG A 607 -7.16 -22.10 -18.66
C ARG A 607 -6.41 -22.79 -19.79
N TRP A 608 -5.40 -23.58 -19.47
CA TRP A 608 -4.65 -24.32 -20.46
C TRP A 608 -5.52 -25.40 -21.14
N CYS A 609 -6.26 -26.21 -20.37
CA CYS A 609 -7.08 -27.27 -20.95
C CYS A 609 -8.45 -26.82 -21.49
N TRP A 610 -9.09 -25.80 -20.89
CA TRP A 610 -10.44 -25.35 -21.27
C TRP A 610 -10.47 -23.98 -21.95
N HIS A 611 -9.35 -23.26 -22.03
CA HIS A 611 -9.19 -21.95 -22.67
C HIS A 611 -9.96 -20.79 -22.00
N PHE A 612 -10.89 -21.08 -21.07
CA PHE A 612 -11.62 -20.09 -20.28
C PHE A 612 -11.89 -20.57 -18.84
N LEU A 613 -11.88 -19.65 -17.86
CA LEU A 613 -12.26 -19.96 -16.47
C LEU A 613 -12.84 -18.74 -15.72
N GLY A 614 -14.09 -18.87 -15.25
CA GLY A 614 -14.79 -17.84 -14.45
C GLY A 614 -14.57 -17.94 -12.94
N LYS A 615 -15.13 -16.99 -12.16
CA LYS A 615 -15.02 -16.94 -10.68
C LYS A 615 -15.87 -18.00 -9.97
N GLU A 616 -16.94 -18.47 -10.62
CA GLU A 616 -17.91 -19.43 -10.05
C GLU A 616 -17.97 -20.76 -10.82
N VAL A 617 -17.13 -20.93 -11.85
CA VAL A 617 -17.10 -22.13 -12.69
C VAL A 617 -16.18 -23.15 -12.04
N ARG A 618 -16.75 -24.28 -11.60
CA ARG A 618 -16.00 -25.45 -11.15
C ARG A 618 -15.88 -26.44 -12.30
N VAL A 619 -14.65 -26.84 -12.60
CA VAL A 619 -14.37 -27.91 -13.56
C VAL A 619 -13.82 -29.12 -12.83
N VAL A 620 -13.99 -30.29 -13.45
CA VAL A 620 -13.46 -31.55 -12.92
C VAL A 620 -11.95 -31.59 -13.19
N ILE A 621 -11.16 -31.86 -12.16
CA ILE A 621 -9.70 -32.01 -12.27
C ILE A 621 -9.38 -33.50 -12.11
N PRO A 622 -8.51 -34.07 -12.95
CA PRO A 622 -8.11 -35.45 -12.82
C PRO A 622 -7.22 -35.64 -11.59
N SER A 623 -7.28 -36.84 -11.01
CA SER A 623 -6.58 -37.17 -9.76
C SER A 623 -5.06 -36.99 -9.86
N CYS A 624 -4.44 -37.32 -11.00
CA CYS A 624 -3.00 -37.09 -11.25
C CYS A 624 -2.56 -35.63 -10.99
N VAL A 625 -3.34 -34.65 -11.45
CA VAL A 625 -3.05 -33.23 -11.28
C VAL A 625 -3.24 -32.79 -9.83
N ARG A 626 -4.28 -33.31 -9.15
CA ARG A 626 -4.57 -32.98 -7.75
C ARG A 626 -3.49 -33.53 -6.79
N CYS A 627 -2.91 -34.69 -7.10
CA CYS A 627 -1.76 -35.22 -6.37
C CYS A 627 -0.52 -34.35 -6.51
N LYS A 628 -0.18 -33.90 -7.73
CA LYS A 628 0.96 -33.00 -7.98
C LYS A 628 0.74 -31.59 -7.42
N GLN A 629 -0.49 -31.05 -7.42
CA GLN A 629 -0.82 -29.80 -6.70
C GLN A 629 -0.71 -29.94 -5.17
N THR A 630 -0.84 -31.15 -4.65
CA THR A 630 -0.60 -31.46 -3.24
C THR A 630 0.90 -31.55 -2.93
N VAL A 631 1.76 -31.89 -3.91
CA VAL A 631 3.23 -31.82 -3.77
C VAL A 631 3.74 -30.38 -3.58
N VAL A 632 2.98 -29.36 -4.01
CA VAL A 632 3.21 -27.95 -3.63
C VAL A 632 3.03 -27.72 -2.11
N LYS A 633 2.38 -28.62 -1.36
CA LYS A 633 2.46 -28.65 0.11
C LYS A 633 3.84 -29.08 0.59
N LEU A 634 4.49 -30.07 0.00
CA LEU A 634 5.80 -30.55 0.48
C LEU A 634 6.91 -29.51 0.22
N PHE A 635 6.90 -28.84 -0.93
CA PHE A 635 7.91 -27.82 -1.25
C PHE A 635 7.83 -26.54 -0.40
N ILE A 636 6.72 -26.29 0.32
CA ILE A 636 6.56 -25.06 1.12
C ILE A 636 6.16 -25.34 2.59
N ALA A 637 5.93 -26.60 2.98
CA ALA A 637 5.65 -26.99 4.37
C ALA A 637 6.80 -27.73 5.06
N MET A 638 7.92 -27.97 4.37
CA MET A 638 9.17 -28.33 5.03
C MET A 638 9.89 -27.04 5.45
N GLY A 639 9.90 -26.77 6.75
CA GLY A 639 10.91 -25.92 7.38
C GLY A 639 12.29 -26.58 7.26
N GLY A 640 12.81 -26.61 6.03
CA GLY A 640 14.16 -27.05 5.71
C GLY A 640 15.11 -25.86 5.73
N LYS A 641 16.32 -26.11 6.23
CA LYS A 641 17.47 -25.20 6.26
C LYS A 641 17.65 -24.45 4.92
N VAL A 642 18.00 -23.17 5.01
CA VAL A 642 18.82 -22.37 4.09
C VAL A 642 19.28 -23.10 2.81
N SER A 643 18.89 -22.64 1.61
CA SER A 643 19.60 -23.02 0.38
C SER A 643 19.54 -21.96 -0.73
N PHE A 644 20.71 -21.40 -1.04
CA PHE A 644 21.08 -20.98 -2.40
C PHE A 644 21.37 -22.24 -3.24
N PRO A 645 21.29 -22.17 -4.57
CA PRO A 645 21.53 -23.35 -5.41
C PRO A 645 22.95 -23.89 -5.20
N ARG A 646 23.06 -25.18 -4.89
CA ARG A 646 24.35 -25.89 -4.81
C ARG A 646 24.73 -26.40 -6.19
N ILE A 647 25.24 -25.50 -7.02
CA ILE A 647 25.69 -25.80 -8.38
C ILE A 647 27.22 -25.87 -8.42
N ASN A 648 27.76 -26.79 -9.22
CA ASN A 648 29.19 -26.78 -9.52
C ASN A 648 29.47 -25.63 -10.50
N LEU A 649 30.31 -24.69 -10.08
CA LEU A 649 30.74 -23.57 -10.91
C LEU A 649 31.91 -24.01 -11.79
N ASP A 650 31.94 -23.49 -13.01
CA ASP A 650 33.06 -23.74 -13.92
C ASP A 650 34.38 -23.25 -13.32
N ARG A 651 35.47 -23.96 -13.63
CA ARG A 651 36.83 -23.63 -13.13
C ARG A 651 37.28 -22.22 -13.52
N ASP A 652 36.69 -21.63 -14.55
CA ASP A 652 37.04 -20.30 -15.01
C ASP A 652 36.17 -19.18 -14.41
N LYS A 653 35.18 -19.51 -13.59
CA LYS A 653 34.34 -18.53 -12.89
C LYS A 653 35.15 -17.85 -11.77
N THR A 654 35.76 -16.72 -12.09
CA THR A 654 36.46 -15.86 -11.11
C THR A 654 35.50 -14.91 -10.40
N VAL A 655 35.63 -14.83 -9.07
CA VAL A 655 34.86 -13.95 -8.20
C VAL A 655 35.78 -13.13 -7.32
N VAL A 656 35.56 -11.82 -7.25
CA VAL A 656 36.21 -10.93 -6.28
C VAL A 656 35.23 -10.66 -5.12
N VAL A 657 35.67 -10.90 -3.88
CA VAL A 657 34.90 -10.60 -2.67
C VAL A 657 35.65 -9.58 -1.81
N THR A 658 35.11 -8.36 -1.75
CA THR A 658 35.64 -7.33 -0.86
C THR A 658 35.29 -7.64 0.60
N GLY A 659 36.26 -7.52 1.50
CA GLY A 659 36.08 -7.88 2.91
C GLY A 659 35.77 -9.37 3.12
N GLY A 660 36.33 -10.23 2.27
CA GLY A 660 36.13 -11.68 2.29
C GLY A 660 36.75 -12.42 3.48
N ASN A 661 37.41 -11.73 4.41
CA ASN A 661 38.13 -12.35 5.52
C ASN A 661 37.30 -12.48 6.81
N THR A 662 36.15 -11.81 6.94
CA THR A 662 35.30 -11.90 8.15
C THR A 662 33.80 -11.86 7.84
N GLY A 663 32.99 -12.29 8.82
CA GLY A 663 31.53 -12.12 8.82
C GLY A 663 30.82 -12.68 7.58
N ILE A 664 29.95 -11.85 6.97
CA ILE A 664 29.18 -12.20 5.77
C ILE A 664 30.10 -12.43 4.57
N GLY A 665 31.17 -11.63 4.45
CA GLY A 665 32.15 -11.76 3.36
C GLY A 665 32.90 -13.08 3.41
N TYR A 666 33.30 -13.52 4.61
CA TYR A 666 33.92 -14.83 4.84
C TYR A 666 33.03 -15.98 4.38
N GLU A 667 31.77 -15.99 4.82
CA GLU A 667 30.83 -17.05 4.43
C GLU A 667 30.51 -17.01 2.94
N THR A 668 30.45 -15.82 2.34
CA THR A 668 30.27 -15.66 0.89
C THR A 668 31.47 -16.21 0.13
N ALA A 669 32.70 -15.83 0.49
CA ALA A 669 33.92 -16.31 -0.13
C ALA A 669 34.08 -17.84 0.03
N LYS A 670 33.79 -18.36 1.23
CA LYS A 670 33.82 -19.78 1.54
C LYS A 670 32.92 -20.59 0.62
N TRP A 671 31.63 -20.24 0.55
CA TRP A 671 30.68 -21.03 -0.22
C TRP A 671 30.91 -20.91 -1.72
N LEU A 672 31.35 -19.77 -2.22
CA LEU A 672 31.71 -19.64 -3.63
C LEU A 672 32.94 -20.50 -3.99
N ALA A 673 33.93 -20.58 -3.10
CA ALA A 673 35.06 -21.48 -3.26
C ALA A 673 34.62 -22.95 -3.19
N PHE A 674 33.76 -23.32 -2.22
CA PHE A 674 33.20 -24.68 -2.09
C PHE A 674 32.38 -25.10 -3.30
N LEU A 675 31.80 -24.14 -4.03
CA LEU A 675 31.08 -24.39 -5.28
C LEU A 675 32.01 -24.37 -6.50
N GLY A 676 33.29 -24.11 -6.33
CA GLY A 676 34.32 -24.32 -7.35
C GLY A 676 34.83 -23.06 -8.05
N ALA A 677 34.45 -21.86 -7.60
CA ALA A 677 34.93 -20.60 -8.16
C ALA A 677 36.39 -20.31 -7.78
N LYS A 678 37.07 -19.53 -8.63
CA LYS A 678 38.35 -18.88 -8.29
C LYS A 678 38.03 -17.62 -7.47
N VAL A 679 38.34 -17.61 -6.18
CA VAL A 679 37.92 -16.52 -5.27
C VAL A 679 39.10 -15.63 -4.89
N VAL A 680 39.03 -14.36 -5.28
CA VAL A 680 39.94 -13.31 -4.83
C VAL A 680 39.37 -12.67 -3.57
N VAL A 681 40.04 -12.89 -2.44
CA VAL A 681 39.72 -12.30 -1.14
C VAL A 681 40.42 -10.94 -1.07
N ALA A 682 39.69 -9.87 -1.41
CA ALA A 682 40.22 -8.51 -1.42
C ALA A 682 40.00 -7.82 -0.08
N CYS A 683 41.07 -7.56 0.68
CA CYS A 683 40.97 -6.96 2.01
C CYS A 683 42.28 -6.27 2.45
N ARG A 684 42.23 -5.58 3.61
CA ARG A 684 43.31 -4.69 4.07
C ARG A 684 44.55 -5.40 4.61
N SER A 685 44.35 -6.54 5.27
CA SER A 685 45.38 -7.23 6.05
C SER A 685 45.62 -8.60 5.44
N GLU A 686 46.81 -8.77 4.86
CA GLU A 686 47.27 -10.03 4.28
C GLU A 686 47.23 -11.18 5.29
N GLU A 687 47.74 -10.95 6.50
CA GLU A 687 47.75 -11.93 7.58
C GLU A 687 46.32 -12.47 7.87
N ARG A 688 45.37 -11.57 8.15
CA ARG A 688 43.98 -11.97 8.42
C ARG A 688 43.28 -12.60 7.21
N ALA A 689 43.69 -12.22 6.00
CA ALA A 689 43.18 -12.84 4.77
C ALA A 689 43.66 -14.28 4.64
N ASN A 690 44.96 -14.51 4.82
CA ASN A 690 45.59 -15.82 4.72
C ASN A 690 45.11 -16.75 5.84
N GLU A 691 44.91 -16.25 7.06
CA GLU A 691 44.25 -17.00 8.13
C GLU A 691 42.84 -17.45 7.72
N ALA A 692 42.04 -16.55 7.15
CA ALA A 692 40.70 -16.86 6.68
C ALA A 692 40.71 -17.89 5.54
N ILE A 693 41.62 -17.76 4.56
CA ILE A 693 41.78 -18.71 3.45
C ILE A 693 42.17 -20.09 3.97
N ASN A 694 43.14 -20.17 4.89
CA ASN A 694 43.58 -21.43 5.49
C ASN A 694 42.44 -22.09 6.28
N LYS A 695 41.67 -21.29 7.02
CA LYS A 695 40.49 -21.79 7.73
C LYS A 695 39.42 -22.32 6.77
N ILE A 696 39.16 -21.63 5.66
CA ILE A 696 38.22 -22.10 4.63
C ILE A 696 38.69 -23.42 4.01
N LYS A 697 39.99 -23.57 3.73
CA LYS A 697 40.57 -24.83 3.23
C LYS A 697 40.42 -25.98 4.23
N ALA A 698 40.62 -25.72 5.52
CA ALA A 698 40.40 -26.72 6.57
C ALA A 698 38.92 -27.10 6.71
N GLU A 699 38.01 -26.11 6.68
CA GLU A 699 36.56 -26.35 6.69
C GLU A 699 36.10 -27.15 5.45
N TYR A 700 36.70 -26.90 4.28
CA TYR A 700 36.43 -27.67 3.06
C TYR A 700 36.80 -29.14 3.20
N GLN A 701 38.01 -29.43 3.72
CA GLN A 701 38.44 -30.81 3.92
C GLN A 701 37.47 -31.54 4.86
N ALA A 702 37.08 -30.90 5.96
CA ALA A 702 36.12 -31.47 6.90
C ALA A 702 34.73 -31.75 6.26
N GLU A 703 34.25 -30.88 5.37
CA GLU A 703 32.99 -31.10 4.65
C GLU A 703 33.12 -32.15 3.53
N LYS A 704 34.30 -32.25 2.92
CA LYS A 704 34.64 -33.31 1.95
C LYS A 704 34.61 -34.69 2.62
N ASP A 705 35.27 -34.82 3.77
CA ASP A 705 35.32 -36.06 4.55
C ASP A 705 33.93 -36.49 5.06
N ARG A 706 33.02 -35.52 5.29
CA ARG A 706 31.63 -35.77 5.66
C ARG A 706 30.73 -36.18 4.49
N GLY A 707 31.21 -36.11 3.25
CA GLY A 707 30.40 -36.39 2.06
C GLY A 707 29.30 -35.35 1.84
N THR A 708 29.54 -34.08 2.20
CA THR A 708 28.53 -33.02 2.03
C THR A 708 28.16 -32.85 0.56
N GLU A 709 26.87 -33.02 0.23
CA GLU A 709 26.38 -32.89 -1.15
C GLU A 709 26.49 -31.45 -1.68
N GLY A 710 26.85 -31.32 -2.96
CA GLY A 710 26.80 -30.04 -3.67
C GLY A 710 27.97 -29.09 -3.42
N ILE A 711 29.06 -29.56 -2.81
CA ILE A 711 30.38 -28.91 -2.88
C ILE A 711 31.25 -29.62 -3.93
N ILE A 712 32.26 -28.96 -4.47
CA ILE A 712 33.21 -29.58 -5.39
C ILE A 712 33.97 -30.72 -4.70
N GLN A 713 34.28 -31.77 -5.47
CA GLN A 713 34.92 -33.00 -4.97
C GLN A 713 36.18 -33.34 -5.77
N ASP A 714 36.23 -32.90 -7.02
CA ASP A 714 37.22 -33.26 -8.05
C ASP A 714 38.48 -32.38 -8.04
N ARG A 715 38.58 -31.38 -7.15
CA ARG A 715 39.69 -30.42 -7.11
C ARG A 715 39.83 -29.68 -5.78
N ASP A 716 40.97 -29.00 -5.62
CA ASP A 716 41.26 -28.12 -4.50
C ASP A 716 40.62 -26.74 -4.66
N LEU A 717 40.45 -26.04 -3.53
CA LEU A 717 39.94 -24.67 -3.53
C LEU A 717 40.96 -23.70 -4.13
N ASN A 718 40.52 -22.88 -5.09
CA ASN A 718 41.32 -21.82 -5.67
C ASN A 718 40.95 -20.48 -5.03
N MET A 719 41.77 -20.04 -4.08
CA MET A 719 41.59 -18.78 -3.36
C MET A 719 42.91 -18.05 -3.23
N GLU A 720 42.89 -16.74 -3.46
CA GLU A 720 44.06 -15.86 -3.31
C GLU A 720 43.70 -14.58 -2.58
N TYR A 721 44.68 -13.99 -1.91
CA TYR A 721 44.59 -12.67 -1.31
C TYR A 721 45.01 -11.60 -2.31
N MET A 722 44.33 -10.46 -2.28
CA MET A 722 44.81 -9.22 -2.90
C MET A 722 44.59 -8.05 -1.94
N GLN A 723 45.58 -7.17 -1.82
CA GLN A 723 45.51 -6.04 -0.91
C GLN A 723 44.48 -5.01 -1.40
N LEU A 724 43.54 -4.64 -0.55
CA LEU A 724 42.55 -3.61 -0.83
C LEU A 724 42.17 -2.86 0.44
N ASP A 725 42.48 -1.57 0.48
CA ASP A 725 41.95 -0.63 1.47
C ASP A 725 40.99 0.37 0.83
N LEU A 726 39.70 0.22 1.14
CA LEU A 726 38.64 1.08 0.63
C LEU A 726 38.61 2.47 1.27
N SER A 727 39.34 2.71 2.38
CA SER A 727 39.51 4.07 2.92
C SER A 727 40.65 4.86 2.24
N SER A 728 41.26 4.33 1.19
CA SER A 728 42.29 4.99 0.37
C SER A 728 42.01 4.77 -1.11
N LEU A 729 41.75 5.85 -1.87
CA LEU A 729 41.54 5.74 -3.32
C LEU A 729 42.83 5.30 -4.03
N LYS A 730 44.00 5.69 -3.51
CA LYS A 730 45.29 5.21 -3.99
C LYS A 730 45.46 3.70 -3.82
N SER A 731 45.10 3.16 -2.65
CA SER A 731 45.09 1.71 -2.41
C SER A 731 44.11 1.00 -3.34
N THR A 732 42.91 1.57 -3.51
CA THR A 732 41.87 1.07 -4.42
C THR A 732 42.36 1.03 -5.87
N LYS A 733 43.06 2.08 -6.34
CA LYS A 733 43.62 2.15 -7.69
C LYS A 733 44.73 1.11 -7.90
N ARG A 734 45.60 0.90 -6.91
CA ARG A 734 46.64 -0.15 -6.96
C ARG A 734 46.03 -1.54 -7.12
N PHE A 735 44.98 -1.86 -6.35
CA PHE A 735 44.24 -3.12 -6.48
C PHE A 735 43.69 -3.30 -7.90
N ILE A 736 43.09 -2.25 -8.46
CA ILE A 736 42.57 -2.25 -9.84
C ILE A 736 43.67 -2.53 -10.85
N ASP A 737 44.80 -1.83 -10.74
CA ASP A 737 45.93 -1.95 -11.68
C ASP A 737 46.57 -3.33 -11.60
N GLU A 738 46.78 -3.84 -10.39
CA GLU A 738 47.27 -5.20 -10.15
C GLU A 738 46.31 -6.24 -10.74
N TYR A 739 44.99 -6.10 -10.50
CA TYR A 739 43.99 -7.01 -11.06
C TYR A 739 43.99 -6.98 -12.58
N LYS A 740 44.02 -5.80 -13.21
CA LYS A 740 44.08 -5.68 -14.68
C LYS A 740 45.38 -6.25 -15.25
N SER A 741 46.52 -5.98 -14.61
CA SER A 741 47.83 -6.48 -15.05
C SER A 741 47.95 -8.01 -14.99
N SER A 742 47.19 -8.66 -14.11
CA SER A 742 47.16 -10.12 -14.00
C SER A 742 46.55 -10.84 -15.21
N GLY A 743 45.84 -10.12 -16.10
CA GLY A 743 45.13 -10.70 -17.25
C GLY A 743 43.98 -11.65 -16.87
N ARG A 744 43.57 -11.67 -15.60
CA ARG A 744 42.52 -12.56 -15.10
C ARG A 744 41.14 -12.09 -15.55
N LYS A 745 40.31 -13.04 -15.95
CA LYS A 745 38.88 -12.84 -16.18
C LYS A 745 38.16 -12.52 -14.87
N LEU A 746 37.08 -11.73 -14.93
CA LEU A 746 36.20 -11.43 -13.80
C LEU A 746 34.75 -11.69 -14.18
N HIS A 747 34.07 -12.56 -13.42
CA HIS A 747 32.67 -12.90 -13.68
C HIS A 747 31.74 -12.31 -12.64
N THR A 748 32.15 -12.30 -11.37
CA THR A 748 31.33 -11.72 -10.30
C THR A 748 32.16 -10.81 -9.41
N LEU A 749 31.68 -9.58 -9.19
CA LEU A 749 32.24 -8.64 -8.22
C LEU A 749 31.26 -8.49 -7.05
N ILE A 750 31.67 -8.88 -5.84
CA ILE A 750 30.86 -8.73 -4.63
C ILE A 750 31.39 -7.57 -3.80
N CYS A 751 30.66 -6.45 -3.84
CA CYS A 751 30.88 -5.26 -3.03
C CYS A 751 30.25 -5.47 -1.64
N ASN A 752 30.90 -6.31 -0.84
CA ASN A 752 30.47 -6.72 0.49
C ASN A 752 31.09 -5.87 1.61
N ALA A 753 32.33 -5.42 1.45
CA ALA A 753 33.01 -4.66 2.50
C ALA A 753 32.20 -3.42 2.90
N GLY A 754 32.21 -3.09 4.19
CA GLY A 754 31.57 -1.88 4.66
C GLY A 754 31.68 -1.68 6.15
N ILE A 755 31.47 -0.42 6.54
CA ILE A 755 31.51 0.06 7.92
C ILE A 755 30.18 0.73 8.26
N ALA A 756 29.83 0.77 9.54
CA ALA A 756 28.57 1.32 10.01
C ALA A 756 28.75 2.17 11.26
N MET A 757 28.01 3.28 11.32
CA MET A 757 27.84 4.15 12.48
C MET A 757 29.13 4.56 13.17
N HIS A 758 30.14 4.86 12.37
CA HIS A 758 31.33 5.54 12.84
C HIS A 758 30.99 6.97 13.25
N GLU A 759 31.78 7.52 14.18
CA GLU A 759 31.80 8.95 14.42
C GLU A 759 32.17 9.69 13.13
N GLN A 760 31.82 10.97 13.05
CA GLN A 760 32.22 11.81 11.92
C GLN A 760 33.74 11.76 11.75
N ALA A 761 34.17 11.22 10.61
CA ALA A 761 35.57 11.03 10.25
C ALA A 761 35.72 11.14 8.74
N TYR A 762 36.93 11.45 8.29
CA TYR A 762 37.28 11.59 6.88
C TYR A 762 38.45 10.68 6.55
N THR A 763 38.50 10.21 5.31
CA THR A 763 39.62 9.45 4.76
C THR A 763 40.81 10.36 4.46
N GLU A 764 41.95 9.76 4.07
CA GLU A 764 43.09 10.52 3.54
C GLU A 764 42.76 11.25 2.23
N ASP A 765 41.70 10.82 1.53
CA ASP A 765 41.18 11.46 0.32
C ASP A 765 40.12 12.54 0.63
N GLU A 766 40.05 12.99 1.89
CA GLU A 766 39.15 14.06 2.39
C GLU A 766 37.63 13.79 2.24
N ASN A 767 37.24 12.53 2.03
CA ASN A 767 35.83 12.15 1.92
C ASN A 767 35.29 11.60 3.24
N GLU A 768 33.99 11.79 3.50
CA GLU A 768 33.33 11.18 4.66
C GLU A 768 33.56 9.66 4.65
N LEU A 769 33.97 9.14 5.80
CA LEU A 769 34.52 7.79 5.94
C LEU A 769 33.54 6.69 5.46
N MET A 770 32.26 6.75 5.86
CA MET A 770 31.27 5.75 5.46
C MET A 770 30.90 5.88 3.97
N PHE A 771 30.78 7.10 3.46
CA PHE A 771 30.56 7.39 2.05
C PHE A 771 31.65 6.79 1.17
N GLN A 772 32.93 7.03 1.50
CA GLN A 772 34.02 6.49 0.69
C GLN A 772 34.11 4.96 0.77
N VAL A 773 34.17 4.41 1.98
CA VAL A 773 34.38 2.96 2.18
C VAL A 773 33.22 2.14 1.62
N ASN A 774 31.97 2.56 1.88
CA ASN A 774 30.81 1.76 1.47
C ASN A 774 30.49 1.97 -0.02
N TYR A 775 30.69 3.17 -0.56
CA TYR A 775 30.19 3.55 -1.88
C TYR A 775 31.30 3.99 -2.85
N LEU A 776 32.04 5.07 -2.57
CA LEU A 776 32.91 5.72 -3.57
C LEU A 776 34.02 4.80 -4.08
N SER A 777 34.69 4.07 -3.19
CA SER A 777 35.77 3.15 -3.57
C SER A 777 35.23 1.93 -4.33
N HIS A 778 34.01 1.45 -4.00
CA HIS A 778 33.36 0.39 -4.78
C HIS A 778 32.92 0.86 -6.17
N LEU A 779 32.47 2.11 -6.28
CA LEU A 779 32.22 2.73 -7.58
C LEU A 779 33.48 2.75 -8.44
N LEU A 780 34.61 3.21 -7.89
CA LEU A 780 35.89 3.23 -8.59
C LEU A 780 36.30 1.84 -9.09
N ILE A 781 36.21 0.80 -8.25
CA ILE A 781 36.49 -0.60 -8.64
C ILE A 781 35.57 -1.04 -9.78
N ALA A 782 34.25 -0.81 -9.63
CA ALA A 782 33.28 -1.23 -10.64
C ALA A 782 33.53 -0.56 -11.99
N LEU A 783 33.78 0.76 -12.03
CA LEU A 783 34.05 1.49 -13.27
C LEU A 783 35.23 0.91 -14.05
N HIS A 784 36.34 0.60 -13.37
CA HIS A 784 37.55 0.08 -14.02
C HIS A 784 37.49 -1.40 -14.37
N LEU A 785 36.72 -2.21 -13.63
CA LEU A 785 36.63 -3.65 -13.86
C LEU A 785 35.47 -4.07 -14.76
N ILE A 786 34.48 -3.19 -15.02
CA ILE A 786 33.42 -3.46 -16.00
C ILE A 786 33.97 -3.85 -17.38
N PRO A 787 34.97 -3.17 -17.97
CA PRO A 787 35.57 -3.60 -19.23
C PRO A 787 36.12 -5.03 -19.17
N VAL A 788 36.83 -5.40 -18.11
CA VAL A 788 37.34 -6.77 -17.88
C VAL A 788 36.19 -7.78 -17.79
N MET A 789 35.09 -7.41 -17.12
CA MET A 789 33.89 -8.26 -17.03
C MET A 789 33.20 -8.45 -18.38
N LYS A 790 33.19 -7.43 -19.25
CA LYS A 790 32.67 -7.53 -20.61
C LYS A 790 33.51 -8.47 -21.47
N GLU A 791 34.83 -8.40 -21.35
CA GLU A 791 35.79 -9.23 -22.12
C GLU A 791 35.91 -10.68 -21.63
N SER A 792 35.40 -10.99 -20.44
CA SER A 792 35.56 -12.33 -19.84
C SER A 792 34.86 -13.46 -20.62
N GLY A 793 34.00 -13.13 -21.59
CA GLY A 793 33.40 -14.09 -22.54
C GLY A 793 32.24 -14.91 -21.97
N SER A 794 31.66 -14.49 -20.84
CA SER A 794 30.48 -15.11 -20.23
C SER A 794 29.25 -14.24 -20.45
N ASP A 795 28.11 -14.83 -20.82
CA ASP A 795 26.83 -14.11 -20.95
C ASP A 795 26.21 -13.66 -19.62
N ASP A 796 26.88 -13.90 -18.48
CA ASP A 796 26.32 -13.69 -17.14
C ASP A 796 27.38 -13.24 -16.13
N CYS A 797 27.80 -11.98 -16.29
CA CYS A 797 28.65 -11.27 -15.36
C CYS A 797 27.80 -10.43 -14.40
N ARG A 798 28.17 -10.39 -13.12
CA ARG A 798 27.34 -9.78 -12.07
C ARG A 798 28.14 -8.92 -11.08
N ILE A 799 27.66 -7.72 -10.82
CA ILE A 799 28.10 -6.90 -9.68
C ILE A 799 27.03 -7.00 -8.60
N VAL A 800 27.41 -7.40 -7.39
CA VAL A 800 26.49 -7.59 -6.25
C VAL A 800 26.82 -6.59 -5.15
N MET A 801 25.92 -5.64 -4.93
CA MET A 801 26.04 -4.57 -3.93
C MET A 801 25.37 -4.96 -2.61
N VAL A 802 26.16 -5.15 -1.54
CA VAL A 802 25.62 -5.47 -0.21
C VAL A 802 25.22 -4.19 0.54
N SER A 803 23.93 -3.87 0.45
CA SER A 803 23.28 -2.73 1.10
C SER A 803 22.68 -3.11 2.48
N SER A 804 21.74 -2.32 2.99
CA SER A 804 21.12 -2.50 4.31
C SER A 804 19.68 -1.99 4.34
N ALA A 805 18.83 -2.53 5.22
CA ALA A 805 17.52 -1.95 5.54
C ALA A 805 17.60 -0.48 6.01
N ALA A 806 18.77 -0.02 6.48
CA ALA A 806 19.02 1.38 6.82
C ALA A 806 18.76 2.35 5.66
N HIS A 807 18.87 1.90 4.40
CA HIS A 807 18.56 2.74 3.23
C HIS A 807 17.09 3.21 3.20
N LEU A 808 16.17 2.52 3.89
CA LEU A 808 14.75 2.92 3.97
C LEU A 808 14.54 4.20 4.81
N MET A 809 15.51 4.54 5.66
CA MET A 809 15.48 5.77 6.47
C MET A 809 16.38 6.88 5.91
N ALA A 810 17.04 6.61 4.77
CA ALA A 810 17.98 7.52 4.15
C ALA A 810 17.28 8.63 3.37
N SER A 811 17.99 9.75 3.19
CA SER A 811 17.61 10.87 2.33
C SER A 811 18.78 11.21 1.41
N PHE A 812 18.49 11.67 0.19
CA PHE A 812 19.54 12.12 -0.72
C PHE A 812 19.58 13.65 -0.73
N ASP A 813 20.78 14.20 -0.52
CA ASP A 813 21.11 15.61 -0.69
C ASP A 813 22.61 15.67 -0.97
N VAL A 814 22.98 16.01 -2.22
CA VAL A 814 24.36 16.00 -2.68
C VAL A 814 25.25 16.94 -1.86
N THR A 815 24.70 18.07 -1.41
CA THR A 815 25.42 19.08 -0.62
C THR A 815 25.75 18.62 0.79
N LYS A 816 25.07 17.56 1.27
CA LYS A 816 25.24 17.03 2.62
C LYS A 816 26.01 15.72 2.69
N ILE A 817 26.48 15.18 1.57
CA ILE A 817 27.21 13.90 1.53
C ILE A 817 28.43 13.93 2.46
N GLN A 818 29.22 15.01 2.41
CA GLN A 818 30.44 15.12 3.21
C GLN A 818 30.17 15.39 4.70
N GLY A 819 29.04 16.00 5.05
CA GLY A 819 28.70 16.34 6.44
C GLY A 819 29.65 17.30 7.16
N ASN A 820 30.64 17.88 6.47
CA ASN A 820 31.68 18.78 7.00
C ASN A 820 31.16 20.08 7.62
N HIS A 821 29.92 20.49 7.32
CA HIS A 821 29.25 21.63 7.93
C HIS A 821 28.59 21.31 9.29
N LEU A 822 28.59 20.05 9.73
CA LEU A 822 28.00 19.63 11.00
C LEU A 822 29.07 19.52 12.09
N SER A 823 28.73 19.97 13.30
CA SER A 823 29.50 19.62 14.49
C SER A 823 29.34 18.13 14.82
N LYS A 824 30.33 17.55 15.51
CA LYS A 824 30.33 16.13 15.89
C LYS A 824 29.02 15.68 16.58
N ASP A 825 28.45 16.54 17.44
CA ASP A 825 27.20 16.25 18.16
C ASP A 825 25.94 16.25 17.27
N LYS A 826 26.01 16.92 16.12
CA LYS A 826 24.91 17.00 15.14
C LYS A 826 25.03 15.94 14.03
N PHE A 827 26.14 15.20 13.97
CA PHE A 827 26.36 14.16 12.98
C PHE A 827 25.58 12.89 13.33
N ASP A 828 24.48 12.64 12.60
CA ASP A 828 23.66 11.45 12.79
C ASP A 828 24.30 10.22 12.12
N ARG A 829 25.02 9.44 12.92
CA ARG A 829 25.73 8.23 12.49
C ARG A 829 24.83 7.22 11.76
N LEU A 830 23.56 7.06 12.18
CA LEU A 830 22.62 6.12 11.54
C LEU A 830 22.18 6.67 10.19
N LYS A 831 21.89 7.98 10.11
CA LYS A 831 21.49 8.63 8.87
C LYS A 831 22.60 8.57 7.82
N TYR A 832 23.84 8.91 8.16
CA TYR A 832 24.97 8.86 7.22
C TYR A 832 25.28 7.41 6.79
N TYR A 833 25.19 6.45 7.71
CA TYR A 833 25.25 5.04 7.32
C TYR A 833 24.12 4.65 6.34
N GLY A 834 22.87 5.00 6.65
CA GLY A 834 21.72 4.76 5.78
C GLY A 834 21.89 5.38 4.40
N ASN A 835 22.40 6.61 4.33
CA ASN A 835 22.73 7.32 3.11
C ASN A 835 23.79 6.57 2.28
N SER A 836 24.89 6.14 2.89
CA SER A 836 25.92 5.35 2.19
C SER A 836 25.35 4.06 1.57
N LYS A 837 24.37 3.43 2.23
CA LYS A 837 23.68 2.23 1.75
C LYS A 837 22.61 2.52 0.69
N LEU A 838 22.01 3.72 0.72
CA LEU A 838 21.15 4.23 -0.36
C LEU A 838 21.96 4.46 -1.64
N TYR A 839 23.16 5.03 -1.53
CA TYR A 839 24.01 5.32 -2.69
C TYR A 839 24.43 4.06 -3.45
N GLN A 840 24.69 2.95 -2.75
CA GLN A 840 24.93 1.64 -3.38
C GLN A 840 23.73 1.14 -4.21
N ILE A 841 22.49 1.44 -3.79
CA ILE A 841 21.27 1.08 -4.54
C ILE A 841 21.09 2.02 -5.73
N MET A 842 21.41 3.30 -5.57
CA MET A 842 21.41 4.27 -6.69
C MET A 842 22.43 3.86 -7.77
N GLN A 843 23.61 3.36 -7.35
CA GLN A 843 24.62 2.78 -8.25
C GLN A 843 24.09 1.62 -9.06
N MET A 844 23.38 0.69 -8.43
CA MET A 844 22.74 -0.40 -9.14
C MET A 844 21.85 0.12 -10.29
N TYR A 845 20.98 1.10 -10.02
CA TYR A 845 20.07 1.64 -11.03
C TYR A 845 20.77 2.37 -12.17
N TYR A 846 21.70 3.30 -11.89
CA TYR A 846 22.36 4.06 -12.96
C TYR A 846 23.33 3.20 -13.77
N MET A 847 23.97 2.19 -13.16
CA MET A 847 24.85 1.28 -13.87
C MET A 847 24.04 0.36 -14.79
N ASN A 848 22.94 -0.23 -14.33
CA ASN A 848 22.12 -1.09 -15.17
C ASN A 848 21.54 -0.36 -16.39
N ARG A 849 21.18 0.92 -16.27
CA ARG A 849 20.77 1.73 -17.43
C ARG A 849 21.85 1.81 -18.50
N ARG A 850 23.09 2.08 -18.10
CA ARG A 850 24.25 2.22 -19.00
C ARG A 850 24.79 0.87 -19.49
N LEU A 851 24.51 -0.21 -18.77
CA LEU A 851 24.94 -1.58 -19.06
C LEU A 851 23.85 -2.46 -19.68
N LYS A 852 22.73 -1.88 -20.13
CA LYS A 852 21.57 -2.61 -20.65
C LYS A 852 21.93 -3.57 -21.78
N ASP A 853 22.88 -3.19 -22.64
CA ASP A 853 23.31 -3.95 -23.83
C ASP A 853 24.57 -4.78 -23.57
N SER A 854 25.01 -4.88 -22.30
CA SER A 854 26.18 -5.67 -21.91
C SER A 854 25.78 -7.00 -21.24
N ASN A 855 26.73 -7.92 -21.15
CA ASN A 855 26.65 -9.14 -20.34
C ASN A 855 26.78 -8.89 -18.82
N VAL A 856 26.99 -7.64 -18.39
CA VAL A 856 27.15 -7.27 -16.98
C VAL A 856 25.83 -6.77 -16.42
N SER A 857 25.40 -7.35 -15.31
CA SER A 857 24.23 -6.92 -14.55
C SER A 857 24.62 -6.48 -13.14
N VAL A 858 23.91 -5.52 -12.57
CA VAL A 858 24.12 -5.04 -11.21
C VAL A 858 22.90 -5.38 -10.36
N LEU A 859 23.13 -6.04 -9.24
CA LEU A 859 22.11 -6.44 -8.27
C LEU A 859 22.45 -5.83 -6.91
N SER A 860 21.43 -5.62 -6.07
CA SER A 860 21.63 -5.18 -4.69
C SER A 860 20.85 -6.05 -3.72
N LEU A 861 21.26 -6.08 -2.45
CA LEU A 861 20.60 -6.88 -1.43
C LEU A 861 20.81 -6.33 -0.02
N HIS A 862 20.00 -6.82 0.92
CA HIS A 862 20.26 -6.68 2.36
C HIS A 862 20.40 -8.05 3.04
N PRO A 863 21.46 -8.26 3.84
CA PRO A 863 21.74 -9.56 4.47
C PRO A 863 20.85 -9.88 5.70
N GLY A 864 20.04 -8.93 6.19
CA GLY A 864 19.33 -9.05 7.47
C GLY A 864 20.12 -8.47 8.64
N ILE A 865 19.64 -8.69 9.87
CA ILE A 865 20.36 -8.34 11.11
C ILE A 865 21.31 -9.50 11.43
N VAL A 866 22.59 -9.35 11.12
CA VAL A 866 23.61 -10.41 11.25
C VAL A 866 24.59 -10.06 12.36
N GLU A 867 24.95 -11.05 13.18
CA GLU A 867 26.01 -10.89 14.18
C GLU A 867 27.38 -10.85 13.48
N THR A 868 27.95 -9.66 13.29
CA THR A 868 29.25 -9.47 12.63
C THR A 868 30.12 -8.48 13.40
N GLU A 869 31.41 -8.42 13.05
CA GLU A 869 32.37 -7.47 13.65
C GLU A 869 31.98 -5.99 13.42
N ILE A 870 31.08 -5.70 12.46
CA ILE A 870 30.54 -4.35 12.27
C ILE A 870 29.85 -3.82 13.54
N ASN A 871 29.46 -4.72 14.44
CA ASN A 871 28.81 -4.34 15.69
C ASN A 871 29.73 -3.65 16.70
N ARG A 872 31.06 -3.69 16.49
CA ARG A 872 32.04 -3.05 17.39
C ARG A 872 31.86 -1.54 17.48
N SER A 873 31.51 -0.89 16.37
CA SER A 873 31.27 0.56 16.31
C SER A 873 29.95 1.01 16.98
N PHE A 874 29.16 0.08 17.53
CA PHE A 874 27.94 0.40 18.31
C PHE A 874 28.15 0.33 19.83
N GLN A 875 29.33 -0.05 20.31
CA GLN A 875 29.53 -0.41 21.72
C GLN A 875 29.45 0.79 22.69
N ASP A 876 29.76 1.98 22.21
CA ASP A 876 29.62 3.29 22.86
C ASP A 876 28.16 3.79 22.84
N LEU A 877 27.34 3.31 21.91
CA LEU A 877 25.93 3.66 21.78
C LEU A 877 25.04 2.74 22.66
N GLY A 878 24.87 3.10 23.93
CA GLY A 878 24.15 2.29 24.94
C GLY A 878 22.76 1.77 24.53
N ARG A 879 22.00 2.53 23.73
CA ARG A 879 20.68 2.11 23.19
C ARG A 879 20.80 0.98 22.16
N TRP A 880 21.84 0.99 21.33
CA TRP A 880 22.09 -0.04 20.31
C TRP A 880 22.63 -1.32 20.93
N LYS A 881 23.49 -1.21 21.95
CA LYS A 881 23.93 -2.35 22.75
C LYS A 881 22.74 -3.08 23.39
N PHE A 882 21.76 -2.35 23.90
CA PHE A 882 20.50 -2.92 24.41
C PHE A 882 19.66 -3.55 23.29
N PHE A 883 19.50 -2.87 22.15
CA PHE A 883 18.78 -3.38 20.99
C PHE A 883 19.33 -4.74 20.51
N PHE A 884 20.64 -4.86 20.28
CA PHE A 884 21.27 -6.12 19.84
C PHE A 884 21.15 -7.23 20.89
N ARG A 885 21.20 -6.89 22.19
CA ARG A 885 20.99 -7.87 23.27
C ARG A 885 19.55 -8.40 23.26
N VAL A 886 18.58 -7.54 23.01
CA VAL A 886 17.16 -7.90 22.89
C VAL A 886 16.91 -8.73 21.63
N THR A 887 17.40 -8.34 20.45
CA THR A 887 17.18 -9.10 19.22
C THR A 887 17.83 -10.48 19.26
N LYS A 888 18.99 -10.61 19.95
CA LYS A 888 19.65 -11.88 20.22
C LYS A 888 18.80 -12.77 21.15
N LEU A 889 18.23 -12.20 22.22
CA LEU A 889 17.38 -12.93 23.16
C LEU A 889 16.08 -13.45 22.51
N PHE A 890 15.53 -12.72 21.54
CA PHE A 890 14.31 -13.10 20.82
C PHE A 890 14.56 -13.89 19.51
N GLY A 891 15.81 -14.29 19.23
CA GLY A 891 16.14 -15.14 18.07
C GLY A 891 15.98 -14.46 16.70
N VAL A 892 16.06 -13.12 16.65
CA VAL A 892 15.91 -12.32 15.41
C VAL A 892 17.25 -12.14 14.70
N THR A 893 18.38 -12.30 15.41
CA THR A 893 19.73 -12.17 14.85
C THR A 893 20.12 -13.43 14.06
N LYS A 894 20.53 -13.23 12.81
CA LYS A 894 21.00 -14.28 11.91
C LYS A 894 22.46 -14.66 12.15
N LYS A 895 22.80 -15.92 11.85
CA LYS A 895 24.19 -16.37 11.73
C LYS A 895 24.84 -15.76 10.47
N PRO A 896 26.18 -15.59 10.42
CA PRO A 896 26.88 -15.09 9.24
C PRO A 896 26.50 -15.79 7.93
N ILE A 897 26.34 -17.13 7.95
CA ILE A 897 25.92 -17.91 6.78
C ILE A 897 24.51 -17.55 6.30
N GLU A 898 23.55 -17.37 7.21
CA GLU A 898 22.18 -16.93 6.90
C GLU A 898 22.14 -15.47 6.37
N GLY A 899 23.17 -14.68 6.68
CA GLY A 899 23.41 -13.36 6.10
C GLY A 899 23.99 -13.42 4.69
N ALA A 900 24.89 -14.37 4.44
CA ALA A 900 25.56 -14.57 3.16
C ALA A 900 24.67 -15.20 2.09
N GLU A 901 23.57 -15.89 2.47
CA GLU A 901 22.67 -16.57 1.53
C GLU A 901 22.25 -15.70 0.34
N SER A 902 21.87 -14.45 0.60
CA SER A 902 21.39 -13.55 -0.45
C SER A 902 22.53 -13.14 -1.38
N SER A 903 23.73 -12.93 -0.84
CA SER A 903 24.94 -12.62 -1.62
C SER A 903 25.35 -13.78 -2.50
N ILE A 904 25.36 -15.00 -1.95
CA ILE A 904 25.69 -16.21 -2.69
C ILE A 904 24.62 -16.44 -3.77
N ASN A 905 23.33 -16.39 -3.42
CA ASN A 905 22.26 -16.56 -4.40
C ASN A 905 22.33 -15.52 -5.53
N ALA A 906 22.53 -14.24 -5.22
CA ALA A 906 22.69 -13.20 -6.25
C ALA A 906 23.91 -13.44 -7.14
N ALA A 907 25.01 -13.92 -6.57
CA ALA A 907 26.26 -14.16 -7.27
C ALA A 907 26.20 -15.30 -8.29
N ILE A 908 25.46 -16.38 -8.01
CA ILE A 908 25.58 -17.63 -8.77
C ILE A 908 24.27 -18.25 -9.26
N ASN A 909 23.10 -17.79 -8.81
CA ASN A 909 21.85 -18.44 -9.19
C ASN A 909 21.58 -18.28 -10.70
N PRO A 910 21.52 -19.35 -11.50
CA PRO A 910 21.30 -19.27 -12.95
C PRO A 910 19.98 -18.60 -13.33
N ASP A 911 18.94 -18.72 -12.50
CA ASP A 911 17.63 -18.11 -12.72
C ASP A 911 17.66 -16.58 -12.68
N LEU A 912 18.75 -16.01 -12.13
CA LEU A 912 18.97 -14.57 -12.10
C LEU A 912 19.79 -14.05 -13.29
N LYS A 913 20.13 -14.92 -14.27
CA LYS A 913 20.88 -14.50 -15.47
C LYS A 913 20.15 -13.36 -16.17
N GLY A 914 20.86 -12.26 -16.41
CA GLY A 914 20.32 -11.06 -17.06
C GLY A 914 19.34 -10.24 -16.21
N THR A 915 19.10 -10.62 -14.96
CA THR A 915 18.26 -9.83 -14.04
C THR A 915 18.93 -8.50 -13.72
N ARG A 916 18.17 -7.40 -13.78
CA ARG A 916 18.65 -6.04 -13.50
C ARG A 916 17.68 -5.35 -12.56
N ASP A 917 18.18 -4.34 -11.85
CA ASP A 917 17.38 -3.41 -11.03
C ASP A 917 16.60 -4.06 -9.88
N VAL A 918 17.04 -5.25 -9.44
CA VAL A 918 16.42 -5.98 -8.34
C VAL A 918 17.24 -5.83 -7.06
N TYR A 919 16.54 -5.38 -6.02
CA TYR A 919 17.00 -5.41 -4.64
C TYR A 919 16.43 -6.63 -3.90
N PHE A 920 17.29 -7.45 -3.30
CA PHE A 920 16.88 -8.68 -2.61
C PHE A 920 16.87 -8.53 -1.09
N GLN A 921 15.89 -9.18 -0.46
CA GLN A 921 15.83 -9.40 0.98
C GLN A 921 15.45 -10.86 1.23
N ASN A 922 16.31 -11.62 1.94
CA ASN A 922 16.14 -13.06 2.16
C ASN A 922 15.95 -13.83 0.83
N CYS A 923 16.84 -13.59 -0.14
CA CYS A 923 16.82 -14.17 -1.49
C CYS A 923 15.54 -13.87 -2.31
N LYS A 924 14.72 -12.90 -1.89
CA LYS A 924 13.47 -12.52 -2.57
C LYS A 924 13.51 -11.06 -3.00
N PRO A 925 13.00 -10.71 -4.20
CA PRO A 925 12.84 -9.32 -4.60
C PRO A 925 12.05 -8.52 -3.56
N SER A 926 12.51 -7.30 -3.26
CA SER A 926 11.91 -6.39 -2.29
C SER A 926 11.97 -4.94 -2.79
N SER A 927 11.17 -4.07 -2.18
CA SER A 927 11.12 -2.65 -2.55
C SER A 927 12.29 -1.88 -1.92
N THR A 928 12.90 -0.98 -2.70
CA THR A 928 13.86 0.02 -2.26
C THR A 928 13.18 1.33 -1.85
N ASN A 929 13.92 2.20 -1.18
CA ASN A 929 13.56 3.61 -0.96
C ASN A 929 13.24 4.31 -2.31
N SER A 930 12.16 5.11 -2.37
CA SER A 930 11.76 5.83 -3.60
C SER A 930 12.84 6.77 -4.10
N THR A 931 13.58 7.42 -3.21
CA THR A 931 14.74 8.29 -3.54
C THR A 931 15.79 7.53 -4.34
N ALA A 932 15.98 6.24 -4.08
CA ALA A 932 16.94 5.42 -4.81
C ALA A 932 16.58 5.26 -6.28
N ARG A 933 15.30 5.40 -6.66
CA ARG A 933 14.77 5.24 -8.03
C ARG A 933 14.67 6.57 -8.79
N ASN A 934 14.88 7.70 -8.12
CA ASN A 934 14.88 9.01 -8.76
C ASN A 934 16.11 9.14 -9.66
N MET A 935 15.88 9.28 -10.98
CA MET A 935 16.94 9.31 -11.98
C MET A 935 17.83 10.55 -11.82
N VAL A 936 17.26 11.72 -11.55
CA VAL A 936 18.01 12.97 -11.35
C VAL A 936 18.98 12.82 -10.18
N ASN A 937 18.50 12.30 -9.04
CA ASN A 937 19.35 12.05 -7.87
C ASN A 937 20.50 11.09 -8.18
N GLN A 938 20.23 10.05 -8.98
CA GLN A 938 21.26 9.09 -9.38
C GLN A 938 22.34 9.72 -10.28
N GLU A 939 21.94 10.54 -11.26
CA GLU A 939 22.86 11.27 -12.13
C GLU A 939 23.65 12.34 -11.36
N THR A 940 23.00 13.06 -10.44
CA THR A 940 23.66 14.03 -9.55
C THR A 940 24.69 13.34 -8.65
N LEU A 941 24.33 12.21 -8.05
CA LEU A 941 25.27 11.41 -7.26
C LEU A 941 26.45 10.93 -8.12
N LEU A 942 26.19 10.42 -9.32
CA LEU A 942 27.23 9.94 -10.23
C LEU A 942 28.18 11.08 -10.62
N LYS A 943 27.66 12.23 -11.05
CA LYS A 943 28.46 13.42 -11.39
C LYS A 943 29.36 13.84 -10.24
N PHE A 944 28.78 14.04 -9.05
CA PHE A 944 29.53 14.40 -7.85
C PHE A 944 30.64 13.38 -7.54
N SER A 945 30.34 12.09 -7.71
CA SER A 945 31.31 11.02 -7.47
C SER A 945 32.43 11.01 -8.51
N LEU A 946 32.13 11.25 -9.79
CA LEU A 946 33.14 11.34 -10.85
C LEU A 946 34.05 12.56 -10.67
N GLU A 947 33.52 13.69 -10.18
CA GLU A 947 34.32 14.86 -9.83
C GLU A 947 35.33 14.55 -8.72
N LEU A 948 34.93 13.80 -7.69
CA LEU A 948 35.82 13.32 -6.63
C LEU A 948 36.84 12.27 -7.11
N LEU A 949 36.50 11.52 -8.16
CA LEU A 949 37.33 10.45 -8.70
C LEU A 949 38.16 10.88 -9.92
N LYS A 950 38.14 12.15 -10.33
CA LYS A 950 38.74 12.65 -11.57
C LYS A 950 40.21 12.24 -11.77
N ASP A 951 40.98 12.19 -10.68
CA ASP A 951 42.41 11.85 -10.71
C ASP A 951 42.67 10.33 -10.72
N TYR A 952 41.62 9.52 -10.57
CA TYR A 952 41.67 8.07 -10.47
C TYR A 952 40.93 7.35 -11.62
N ILE A 953 40.22 8.08 -12.49
CA ILE A 953 39.52 7.54 -13.67
C ILE A 953 40.26 7.94 -14.95
N THR A 954 40.14 7.11 -15.99
CA THR A 954 40.66 7.44 -17.32
C THR A 954 39.70 8.38 -18.06
N GLU A 955 40.20 9.06 -19.10
CA GLU A 955 39.35 9.90 -19.96
C GLU A 955 38.18 9.13 -20.58
N ASP A 956 38.41 7.87 -20.98
CA ASP A 956 37.34 6.99 -21.51
C ASP A 956 36.26 6.72 -20.46
N ILE A 957 36.65 6.41 -19.22
CA ILE A 957 35.68 6.21 -18.12
C ILE A 957 34.93 7.50 -17.85
N ALA A 958 35.64 8.64 -17.81
CA ALA A 958 35.00 9.94 -17.63
C ALA A 958 33.97 10.18 -18.74
N LYS A 959 34.33 9.97 -20.01
CA LYS A 959 33.45 10.16 -21.16
C LYS A 959 32.24 9.22 -21.14
N ASP A 960 32.45 7.93 -20.89
CA ASP A 960 31.39 6.91 -20.93
C ASP A 960 30.38 7.04 -19.78
N TRP A 961 30.81 7.60 -18.64
CA TRP A 961 30.01 7.65 -17.42
C TRP A 961 29.55 9.05 -17.03
N MET A 962 30.11 10.11 -17.61
CA MET A 962 29.65 11.48 -17.34
C MET A 962 28.17 11.62 -17.78
N PRO A 963 27.30 12.19 -16.94
CA PRO A 963 25.92 12.43 -17.33
C PRO A 963 25.81 13.45 -18.48
N GLU A 964 25.06 13.11 -19.53
CA GLU A 964 24.61 14.06 -20.57
C GLU A 964 23.47 14.92 -20.02
N ILE A 965 23.77 15.92 -19.19
CA ILE A 965 22.76 16.89 -18.78
C ILE A 965 22.87 18.12 -19.68
N GLN A 966 21.99 18.21 -20.69
CA GLN A 966 21.56 19.51 -21.19
C GLN A 966 20.66 20.12 -20.09
N LEU A 967 21.18 21.15 -19.42
CA LEU A 967 20.46 21.95 -18.43
C LEU A 967 19.25 22.66 -19.03
#